data_AF-A0A2E9QMX6-F1
#
_entry.id   AF-A0A2E9QMX6-F1
#
_cell.length_a   1.000
_cell.length_b   1.000
_cell.length_c   1.000
_cell.angle_alpha   90.00
_cell.angle_beta   90.00
_cell.angle_gamma   90.00
#
_symmetry.space_group_name_H-M   'P 1'
#
loop_
_entity.id
_entity.type
_entity.pdbx_description
1 polymer ?
#
loop_
_entity_poly.entity_id
_entity_poly.type
_entity_poly.pdbx_seq_one_letter_code
_entity_poly.pdbx_strand_id
1 'polypeptide(L)'
;MKYTLFSLVLGLLLYVSACGPTSECTTNADCSDGKTCQASFCLCPEGTARCGTQCVSLLTSKAHCGRCDQKCESEQQCTQGQCTCPFEQSLCGEACVSLSTNAAHCGQCGNACASEEFCVSGRCLTKCPLGTPTICEGACVNTRYERTHCGACGNACAAGQVCIEGQCTCPPGQISCEGQCVEPQTNGSHCGACGTICKDGQRCASGQCETKCPPSTPSVCYGACVDTNTDAKHCGRCGSACRSDQRCVDGRCRCSHGLRECDGRCVSLSSDADHCGQCGKTCPKGSLCSEGQCIANCPKATPDVCYGGCYETKTNINHCGKCGTRCQGRELCKGGQCACADGREKCDGLCVNTQHHVLHCGKCGRKCASGTYCAAGDCVGRCPKDTPAICYGGCVDLQRDNEHCGRCGKRCPAGRECQGGQCVCPGNLSLCRDVCVDLQNDRLHCGKCEYICASGLTCKEGKCDCADTSLTKCGGLCVKLQDDKQHCGACGKVCPGIQVCQQGACVCPQTYQAFCGGRCVDTRVDVSHCGGCGAACQQGEKCIEGKCQIKCAKSTETLCGTQCVDVKASFLHCGACNNPCIPGQRCQAGKCVCSVGEECGGACVDTQLDPKHCGVCGNACPVNMLCIQGTCSQCPAGTPVCGSSCCPAPLTCCGGACVDTRYNSKFCGGCNNSCPDSKVCKNSACRSP
;
A
#
# COMPACT_ATOMS: atom_id res chain seq x y z
N MET A 1 3.81 16.88 64.06
CA MET A 1 4.87 16.65 65.07
C MET A 1 6.19 16.63 64.31
N LYS A 2 7.00 17.71 64.31
CA LYS A 2 8.17 17.95 65.20
C LYS A 2 9.24 16.85 64.99
N TYR A 3 10.51 17.04 64.56
CA TYR A 3 11.50 18.11 64.80
C TYR A 3 12.83 17.86 63.98
N THR A 4 13.53 18.94 63.53
CA THR A 4 15.02 19.23 63.50
C THR A 4 16.05 18.33 62.76
N LEU A 5 17.27 18.75 62.35
CA LEU A 5 17.99 19.99 61.94
C LEU A 5 19.49 19.59 61.77
N PHE A 6 20.17 20.10 60.72
CA PHE A 6 21.56 20.61 60.61
C PHE A 6 22.79 20.10 61.44
N SER A 7 23.93 20.01 60.73
CA SER A 7 25.36 20.33 61.07
C SER A 7 26.34 19.14 61.07
N LEU A 8 27.32 19.04 60.15
CA LEU A 8 28.64 19.72 60.01
C LEU A 8 29.79 19.12 60.85
N VAL A 9 30.97 18.99 60.21
CA VAL A 9 32.38 18.97 60.71
C VAL A 9 33.17 17.64 60.59
N LEU A 10 34.00 17.59 59.54
CA LEU A 10 35.49 17.46 59.53
C LEU A 10 36.23 16.52 60.52
N GLY A 11 37.01 15.59 59.94
CA GLY A 11 38.15 14.86 60.54
C GLY A 11 38.23 13.44 59.92
N LEU A 12 39.27 12.96 59.24
CA LEU A 12 40.70 13.18 59.33
C LEU A 12 41.34 13.08 57.92
N LEU A 13 42.27 14.00 57.63
CA LEU A 13 43.44 13.71 56.80
C LEU A 13 44.38 12.80 57.62
N LEU A 14 45.00 11.78 56.99
CA LEU A 14 46.45 11.54 56.97
C LEU A 14 46.87 10.10 56.55
N TYR A 15 47.76 10.06 55.55
CA TYR A 15 48.79 9.05 55.20
C TYR A 15 48.51 7.83 54.27
N VAL A 16 48.73 8.07 52.96
CA VAL A 16 49.63 7.36 52.00
C VAL A 16 49.33 5.89 51.61
N SER A 17 48.88 5.69 50.36
CA SER A 17 49.76 5.16 49.30
C SER A 17 49.19 5.47 47.91
N ALA A 18 50.06 5.82 46.97
CA ALA A 18 49.73 6.07 45.57
C ALA A 18 49.11 4.85 44.88
N CYS A 19 48.01 5.06 44.16
CA CYS A 19 47.74 4.47 42.85
C CYS A 19 46.61 5.28 42.19
N GLY A 20 46.81 5.73 40.95
CA GLY A 20 45.78 6.45 40.18
C GLY A 20 44.56 5.55 39.89
N PRO A 21 43.57 6.02 39.09
CA PRO A 21 42.65 5.06 38.48
C PRO A 21 43.51 4.16 37.60
N THR A 22 43.83 2.96 38.09
CA THR A 22 44.58 1.98 37.31
C THR A 22 43.69 1.63 36.14
N SER A 23 44.04 2.13 34.95
CA SER A 23 43.53 1.62 33.71
C SER A 23 43.74 0.10 33.72
N GLU A 24 42.66 -0.69 33.79
CA GLU A 24 42.73 -2.17 33.75
C GLU A 24 43.33 -2.65 32.43
N CYS A 25 43.21 -1.83 31.39
CA CYS A 25 43.76 -2.10 30.07
C CYS A 25 44.13 -0.80 29.35
N THR A 26 45.10 -0.91 28.46
CA THR A 26 45.46 0.13 27.47
C THR A 26 45.23 -0.36 26.05
N THR A 27 45.27 -1.68 25.85
CA THR A 27 44.96 -2.36 24.60
C THR A 27 44.09 -3.58 24.86
N ASN A 28 43.46 -4.13 23.83
CA ASN A 28 42.67 -5.36 23.95
C ASN A 28 43.49 -6.58 24.41
N ALA A 29 44.82 -6.55 24.29
CA ALA A 29 45.70 -7.64 24.74
C ALA A 29 45.80 -7.73 26.27
N ASP A 30 45.47 -6.64 26.98
CA ASP A 30 45.48 -6.60 28.44
C ASP A 30 44.22 -7.24 29.06
N CYS A 31 43.22 -7.57 28.23
CA CYS A 31 41.93 -8.12 28.65
C CYS A 31 41.82 -9.63 28.39
N SER A 32 41.46 -10.38 29.44
CA SER A 32 41.21 -11.82 29.38
C SER A 32 39.72 -12.15 29.28
N ASP A 33 39.39 -13.39 28.91
CA ASP A 33 38.03 -13.95 28.91
C ASP A 33 37.04 -13.28 27.94
N GLY A 34 37.55 -12.85 26.78
CA GLY A 34 36.73 -12.32 25.68
C GLY A 34 36.27 -10.86 25.86
N LYS A 35 36.84 -10.14 26.82
CA LYS A 35 36.59 -8.71 27.06
C LYS A 35 37.41 -7.85 26.10
N THR A 36 36.91 -6.65 25.80
CA THR A 36 37.60 -5.63 25.02
C THR A 36 37.92 -4.42 25.91
N CYS A 37 39.02 -3.75 25.60
CA CYS A 37 39.43 -2.57 26.32
C CYS A 37 38.63 -1.36 25.83
N GLN A 38 37.75 -0.84 26.68
CA GLN A 38 36.96 0.35 26.40
C GLN A 38 37.10 1.34 27.55
N ALA A 39 37.53 2.57 27.23
CA ALA A 39 37.75 3.63 28.20
C ALA A 39 38.61 3.21 29.41
N SER A 40 39.66 2.43 29.14
CA SER A 40 40.60 1.89 30.15
C SER A 40 40.05 0.81 31.09
N PHE A 41 38.91 0.20 30.76
CA PHE A 41 38.32 -0.95 31.46
C PHE A 41 38.09 -2.13 30.52
N CYS A 42 38.23 -3.36 31.04
CA CYS A 42 37.91 -4.56 30.28
C CYS A 42 36.40 -4.85 30.34
N LEU A 43 35.67 -4.53 29.27
CA LEU A 43 34.21 -4.70 29.16
C LEU A 43 33.85 -5.77 28.15
N CYS A 44 32.64 -6.32 28.25
CA CYS A 44 32.16 -7.27 27.24
C CYS A 44 31.78 -6.54 25.94
N PRO A 45 32.13 -7.09 24.76
CA PRO A 45 31.77 -6.50 23.48
C PRO A 45 30.25 -6.42 23.30
N GLU A 46 29.78 -5.46 22.51
CA GLU A 46 28.35 -5.23 22.25
C GLU A 46 27.64 -6.52 21.82
N GLY A 47 26.48 -6.78 22.45
CA GLY A 47 25.71 -8.01 22.21
C GLY A 47 26.08 -9.19 23.12
N THR A 48 27.06 -9.05 24.02
CA THR A 48 27.40 -10.05 25.03
C THR A 48 27.26 -9.50 26.46
N ALA A 49 26.98 -10.38 27.42
CA ALA A 49 26.85 -10.02 28.83
C ALA A 49 27.91 -10.74 29.67
N ARG A 50 28.28 -10.14 30.80
CA ARG A 50 29.22 -10.72 31.75
C ARG A 50 28.51 -11.77 32.61
N CYS A 51 28.80 -13.04 32.37
CA CYS A 51 28.35 -14.14 33.22
C CYS A 51 29.58 -14.76 33.90
N GLY A 52 29.73 -14.50 35.20
CA GLY A 52 30.95 -14.81 35.93
C GLY A 52 32.16 -14.00 35.44
N THR A 53 33.24 -14.70 35.06
CA THR A 53 34.47 -14.07 34.53
C THR A 53 34.46 -13.92 33.02
N GLN A 54 33.52 -14.54 32.29
CA GLN A 54 33.51 -14.60 30.83
C GLN A 54 32.39 -13.76 30.20
N CYS A 55 32.65 -13.27 28.99
CA CYS A 55 31.63 -12.64 28.15
C CYS A 55 30.92 -13.70 27.33
N VAL A 56 29.61 -13.82 27.54
CA VAL A 56 28.76 -14.81 26.86
C VAL A 56 27.59 -14.12 26.18
N SER A 57 27.20 -14.62 25.01
CA SER A 57 26.03 -14.11 24.30
C SER A 57 24.76 -14.65 24.97
N LEU A 58 23.96 -13.77 25.57
CA LEU A 58 22.65 -14.17 26.11
C LEU A 58 21.64 -14.50 25.01
N LEU A 59 21.91 -14.12 23.76
CA LEU A 59 21.02 -14.33 22.64
C LEU A 59 21.16 -15.71 22.00
N THR A 60 22.32 -16.34 22.18
CA THR A 60 22.68 -17.58 21.46
C THR A 60 23.32 -18.65 22.34
N SER A 61 23.74 -18.32 23.57
CA SER A 61 24.34 -19.31 24.46
C SER A 61 23.28 -20.22 25.07
N LYS A 62 23.40 -21.53 24.82
CA LYS A 62 22.53 -22.55 25.43
C LYS A 62 22.66 -22.58 26.96
N ALA A 63 23.81 -22.19 27.53
CA ALA A 63 24.04 -22.20 28.97
C ALA A 63 23.62 -20.90 29.68
N HIS A 64 23.41 -19.82 28.94
CA HIS A 64 23.09 -18.49 29.49
C HIS A 64 22.01 -17.80 28.63
N CYS A 65 20.92 -18.49 28.30
CA CYS A 65 19.92 -18.00 27.37
C CYS A 65 18.97 -16.98 28.02
N GLY A 66 18.94 -15.75 27.51
CA GLY A 66 18.15 -14.64 28.04
C GLY A 66 18.71 -14.00 29.31
N ARG A 67 19.41 -14.77 30.14
CA ARG A 67 20.16 -14.30 31.32
C ARG A 67 21.27 -15.27 31.71
N CYS A 68 22.21 -14.82 32.53
CA CYS A 68 23.29 -15.66 33.04
C CYS A 68 22.74 -16.89 33.77
N ASP A 69 23.29 -18.05 33.41
CA ASP A 69 23.08 -19.36 34.04
C ASP A 69 21.67 -19.92 33.85
N GLN A 70 20.89 -19.29 32.95
CA GLN A 70 19.67 -19.89 32.41
C GLN A 70 20.04 -20.86 31.28
N LYS A 71 20.17 -22.12 31.65
CA LYS A 71 20.43 -23.20 30.71
C LYS A 71 19.13 -23.60 30.00
N CYS A 72 19.18 -23.73 28.67
CA CYS A 72 18.11 -24.41 27.94
C CYS A 72 18.27 -25.92 28.16
N GLU A 73 17.25 -26.53 28.74
CA GLU A 73 17.22 -27.97 29.02
C GLU A 73 16.83 -28.77 27.77
N SER A 74 17.06 -30.09 27.81
CA SER A 74 16.82 -31.02 26.70
C SER A 74 17.49 -30.60 25.38
N GLU A 75 16.86 -30.84 24.22
CA GLU A 75 17.39 -30.53 22.88
C GLU A 75 17.13 -29.07 22.45
N GLN A 76 16.62 -28.22 23.36
CA GLN A 76 16.36 -26.81 23.08
C GLN A 76 17.63 -26.04 22.69
N GLN A 77 17.44 -25.02 21.88
CA GLN A 77 18.45 -24.07 21.42
C GLN A 77 18.10 -22.67 21.89
N CYS A 78 19.12 -21.85 22.14
CA CYS A 78 18.91 -20.44 22.47
C CYS A 78 18.81 -19.61 21.19
N THR A 79 17.62 -19.07 20.92
CA THR A 79 17.37 -18.20 19.78
C THR A 79 16.83 -16.88 20.29
N GLN A 80 17.56 -15.79 20.03
CA GLN A 80 17.22 -14.44 20.49
C GLN A 80 16.94 -14.34 22.01
N GLY A 81 17.66 -15.13 22.80
CA GLY A 81 17.53 -15.13 24.26
C GLY A 81 16.32 -15.89 24.79
N GLN A 82 15.67 -16.69 23.96
CA GLN A 82 14.63 -17.63 24.36
C GLN A 82 15.05 -19.06 24.04
N CYS A 83 14.73 -19.99 24.95
CA CYS A 83 14.91 -21.41 24.70
C CYS A 83 13.79 -21.91 23.80
N THR A 84 14.15 -22.31 22.59
CA THR A 84 13.24 -22.74 21.52
C THR A 84 13.63 -24.12 21.03
N CYS A 85 12.68 -24.89 20.49
CA CYS A 85 12.99 -26.18 19.88
C CYS A 85 13.60 -26.01 18.46
N PRO A 86 14.57 -26.85 18.07
CA PRO A 86 15.14 -26.82 16.73
C PRO A 86 14.15 -27.32 15.65
N PHE A 87 14.22 -26.76 14.45
CA PHE A 87 13.53 -27.23 13.22
C PHE A 87 12.04 -27.60 13.34
N GLU A 88 11.14 -26.61 13.36
CA GLU A 88 9.66 -26.83 13.33
C GLU A 88 9.12 -27.81 14.38
N GLN A 89 9.89 -28.11 15.43
CA GLN A 89 9.47 -28.94 16.55
C GLN A 89 8.74 -28.10 17.59
N SER A 90 7.85 -28.73 18.35
CA SER A 90 7.07 -28.08 19.39
C SER A 90 7.54 -28.52 20.78
N LEU A 91 7.51 -27.59 21.73
CA LEU A 91 7.76 -27.89 23.13
C LEU A 91 6.52 -28.53 23.75
N CYS A 92 6.56 -29.83 23.99
CA CYS A 92 5.47 -30.56 24.66
C CYS A 92 5.95 -31.02 26.04
N GLY A 93 5.61 -30.25 27.07
CA GLY A 93 6.22 -30.40 28.40
C GLY A 93 7.66 -29.89 28.40
N GLU A 94 8.60 -30.72 28.84
CA GLU A 94 10.04 -30.38 28.89
C GLU A 94 10.82 -30.89 27.67
N ALA A 95 10.15 -31.58 26.74
CA ALA A 95 10.76 -32.20 25.56
C ALA A 95 10.38 -31.49 24.26
N CYS A 96 11.37 -31.31 23.40
CA CYS A 96 11.16 -30.94 22.00
C CYS A 96 10.72 -32.17 21.23
N VAL A 97 9.53 -32.11 20.64
CA VAL A 97 8.97 -33.23 19.88
C VAL A 97 8.44 -32.74 18.53
N SER A 98 8.64 -33.56 17.50
CA SER A 98 8.04 -33.33 16.19
C SER A 98 6.57 -33.73 16.21
N LEU A 99 5.66 -32.76 16.13
CA LEU A 99 4.22 -33.04 16.01
C LEU A 99 3.87 -33.75 14.71
N SER A 100 4.76 -33.76 13.72
CA SER A 100 4.54 -34.39 12.44
C SER A 100 4.82 -35.90 12.43
N THR A 101 5.64 -36.38 13.36
CA THR A 101 6.17 -37.76 13.33
C THR A 101 6.14 -38.46 14.69
N ASN A 102 5.93 -37.73 15.80
CA ASN A 102 5.91 -38.33 17.12
C ASN A 102 4.53 -38.95 17.42
N ALA A 103 4.50 -40.27 17.61
CA ALA A 103 3.27 -41.02 17.87
C ALA A 103 2.58 -40.65 19.21
N ALA A 104 3.29 -40.11 20.20
CA ALA A 104 2.71 -39.65 21.47
C ALA A 104 2.22 -38.18 21.44
N HIS A 105 2.59 -37.42 20.42
CA HIS A 105 2.27 -35.99 20.28
C HIS A 105 1.84 -35.66 18.84
N CYS A 106 1.05 -36.51 18.21
CA CYS A 106 0.76 -36.41 16.78
C CYS A 106 -0.23 -35.27 16.47
N GLY A 107 0.21 -34.28 15.70
CA GLY A 107 -0.57 -33.09 15.32
C GLY A 107 -0.70 -32.05 16.44
N GLN A 108 -0.66 -32.47 17.71
CA GLN A 108 -0.62 -31.60 18.89
C GLN A 108 0.00 -32.30 20.11
N CYS A 109 0.48 -31.52 21.07
CA CYS A 109 1.05 -32.06 22.30
C CYS A 109 0.06 -32.97 23.06
N GLY A 110 0.49 -34.18 23.41
CA GLY A 110 -0.29 -35.13 24.20
C GLY A 110 -1.33 -35.93 23.40
N ASN A 111 -1.42 -35.72 22.08
CA ASN A 111 -2.28 -36.53 21.22
C ASN A 111 -1.55 -37.80 20.78
N ALA A 112 -1.65 -38.84 21.61
CA ALA A 112 -1.09 -40.14 21.29
C ALA A 112 -1.96 -40.89 20.27
N CYS A 113 -1.34 -41.45 19.23
CA CYS A 113 -2.00 -42.33 18.28
C CYS A 113 -2.44 -43.63 18.96
N ALA A 114 -3.54 -44.22 18.47
CA ALA A 114 -4.04 -45.48 19.00
C ALA A 114 -3.06 -46.64 18.71
N SER A 115 -3.21 -47.76 19.41
CA SER A 115 -2.40 -48.96 19.15
C SER A 115 -2.49 -49.36 17.68
N GLU A 116 -1.33 -49.60 17.05
CA GLU A 116 -1.16 -49.91 15.61
C GLU A 116 -1.32 -48.74 14.63
N GLU A 117 -1.45 -47.50 15.13
CA GLU A 117 -1.39 -46.28 14.32
C GLU A 117 -0.03 -45.55 14.45
N PHE A 118 0.37 -44.87 13.38
CA PHE A 118 1.65 -44.16 13.29
C PHE A 118 1.41 -42.70 12.95
N CYS A 119 2.20 -41.80 13.52
CA CYS A 119 2.10 -40.38 13.22
C CYS A 119 2.82 -40.05 11.91
N VAL A 120 2.06 -39.62 10.90
CA VAL A 120 2.60 -39.20 9.62
C VAL A 120 2.03 -37.84 9.25
N SER A 121 2.90 -36.84 9.14
CA SER A 121 2.55 -35.44 8.87
C SER A 121 1.47 -34.90 9.83
N GLY A 122 1.53 -35.31 11.10
CA GLY A 122 0.63 -34.83 12.16
C GLY A 122 -0.74 -35.52 12.19
N ARG A 123 -0.88 -36.68 11.53
CA ARG A 123 -2.09 -37.50 11.55
C ARG A 123 -1.74 -38.94 11.90
N CYS A 124 -2.54 -39.56 12.76
CA CYS A 124 -2.44 -40.99 13.07
C CYS A 124 -3.01 -41.81 11.90
N LEU A 125 -2.21 -42.73 11.35
CA LEU A 125 -2.56 -43.57 10.21
C LEU A 125 -2.24 -45.04 10.49
N THR A 126 -3.06 -45.94 9.97
CA THR A 126 -2.88 -47.40 10.08
C THR A 126 -1.97 -48.00 8.99
N LYS A 127 -1.59 -47.21 7.98
CA LYS A 127 -0.68 -47.64 6.89
C LYS A 127 0.25 -46.50 6.47
N CYS A 128 1.50 -46.86 6.19
CA CYS A 128 2.48 -45.90 5.70
C CYS A 128 2.23 -45.49 4.23
N PRO A 129 2.43 -44.21 3.88
CA PRO A 129 2.37 -43.75 2.50
C PRO A 129 3.45 -44.40 1.61
N LEU A 130 3.19 -44.47 0.30
CA LEU A 130 4.13 -45.02 -0.69
C LEU A 130 5.51 -44.33 -0.70
N GLY A 131 5.58 -43.08 -0.25
CA GLY A 131 6.83 -42.32 -0.15
C GLY A 131 7.68 -42.63 1.08
N THR A 132 7.14 -43.29 2.11
CA THR A 132 7.82 -43.68 3.36
C THR A 132 7.33 -45.06 3.80
N PRO A 133 7.54 -46.11 2.97
CA PRO A 133 6.77 -47.34 3.05
C PRO A 133 7.16 -48.27 4.21
N THR A 134 8.26 -48.00 4.91
CA THR A 134 8.82 -48.90 5.92
C THR A 134 8.52 -48.39 7.33
N ILE A 135 8.06 -49.28 8.21
CA ILE A 135 7.80 -48.97 9.62
C ILE A 135 9.08 -49.21 10.43
N CYS A 136 9.57 -48.19 11.13
CA CYS A 136 10.69 -48.28 12.06
C CYS A 136 10.29 -47.63 13.39
N GLU A 137 10.27 -48.42 14.47
CA GLU A 137 10.00 -47.96 15.85
C GLU A 137 8.78 -47.04 16.01
N GLY A 138 7.71 -47.29 15.23
CA GLY A 138 6.46 -46.51 15.30
C GLY A 138 6.41 -45.28 14.37
N ALA A 139 7.39 -45.10 13.48
CA ALA A 139 7.38 -44.07 12.45
C ALA A 139 7.47 -44.66 11.04
N CYS A 140 6.82 -43.99 10.08
CA CYS A 140 6.94 -44.31 8.67
C CYS A 140 8.17 -43.62 8.08
N VAL A 141 9.13 -44.40 7.60
CA VAL A 141 10.39 -43.92 7.03
C VAL A 141 10.62 -44.50 5.64
N ASN A 142 11.40 -43.79 4.84
CA ASN A 142 11.90 -44.28 3.56
C ASN A 142 13.34 -44.75 3.69
N THR A 143 13.53 -46.05 3.84
CA THR A 143 14.86 -46.65 3.97
C THR A 143 15.74 -46.49 2.72
N ARG A 144 15.18 -46.05 1.59
CA ARG A 144 15.93 -45.86 0.35
C ARG A 144 16.65 -44.50 0.31
N TYR A 145 16.18 -43.51 1.05
CA TYR A 145 16.65 -42.12 0.95
C TYR A 145 16.82 -41.40 2.28
N GLU A 146 16.22 -41.89 3.36
CA GLU A 146 16.39 -41.28 4.68
C GLU A 146 17.71 -41.70 5.30
N ARG A 147 18.52 -40.70 5.65
CA ARG A 147 19.88 -40.89 6.16
C ARG A 147 19.93 -41.69 7.46
N THR A 148 18.92 -41.56 8.32
CA THR A 148 18.84 -42.23 9.64
C THR A 148 18.29 -43.64 9.59
N HIS A 149 17.75 -44.08 8.45
CA HIS A 149 17.17 -45.41 8.25
C HIS A 149 17.65 -46.05 6.93
N CYS A 150 18.89 -45.80 6.52
CA CYS A 150 19.35 -46.16 5.18
C CYS A 150 19.54 -47.67 5.00
N GLY A 151 18.79 -48.29 4.10
CA GLY A 151 18.78 -49.73 3.85
C GLY A 151 18.06 -50.57 4.91
N ALA A 152 18.04 -50.11 6.17
CA ALA A 152 17.35 -50.76 7.28
C ALA A 152 16.98 -49.75 8.38
N CYS A 153 16.01 -50.12 9.23
CA CYS A 153 15.63 -49.32 10.39
C CYS A 153 16.82 -49.00 11.30
N GLY A 154 16.97 -47.73 11.69
CA GLY A 154 18.01 -47.27 12.61
C GLY A 154 19.42 -47.25 12.01
N ASN A 155 19.60 -47.62 10.74
CA ASN A 155 20.89 -47.59 10.08
C ASN A 155 21.22 -46.16 9.62
N ALA A 156 21.81 -45.37 10.52
CA ALA A 156 22.20 -44.01 10.25
C ALA A 156 23.53 -43.93 9.48
N CYS A 157 23.54 -43.23 8.34
CA CYS A 157 24.78 -42.99 7.60
C CYS A 157 25.73 -42.09 8.37
N ALA A 158 27.03 -42.38 8.25
CA ALA A 158 28.10 -41.63 8.89
C ALA A 158 28.09 -40.14 8.51
N ALA A 159 28.82 -39.32 9.27
CA ALA A 159 28.90 -37.87 9.06
C ALA A 159 29.27 -37.53 7.59
N GLY A 160 28.39 -36.79 6.91
CA GLY A 160 28.61 -36.32 5.53
C GLY A 160 28.14 -37.28 4.43
N GLN A 161 27.74 -38.52 4.75
CA GLN A 161 27.16 -39.45 3.80
C GLN A 161 25.67 -39.18 3.57
N VAL A 162 25.18 -39.53 2.38
CA VAL A 162 23.77 -39.48 1.97
C VAL A 162 23.26 -40.89 1.69
N CYS A 163 21.96 -41.11 1.92
CA CYS A 163 21.33 -42.37 1.57
C CYS A 163 20.83 -42.31 0.13
N ILE A 164 21.37 -43.16 -0.73
CA ILE A 164 20.93 -43.31 -2.11
C ILE A 164 20.65 -44.79 -2.32
N GLU A 165 19.42 -45.12 -2.69
CA GLU A 165 19.04 -46.51 -3.01
C GLU A 165 19.25 -47.48 -1.84
N GLY A 166 19.13 -46.99 -0.60
CA GLY A 166 19.36 -47.79 0.61
C GLY A 166 20.83 -48.04 0.93
N GLN A 167 21.76 -47.33 0.27
CA GLN A 167 23.19 -47.38 0.56
C GLN A 167 23.70 -46.01 1.02
N CYS A 168 24.47 -46.02 2.11
CA CYS A 168 25.19 -44.84 2.57
C CYS A 168 26.37 -44.59 1.64
N THR A 169 26.30 -43.50 0.88
CA THR A 169 27.30 -43.12 -0.12
C THR A 169 27.73 -41.67 0.11
N CYS A 170 28.90 -41.30 -0.42
CA CYS A 170 29.29 -39.90 -0.40
C CYS A 170 28.54 -39.11 -1.49
N PRO A 171 28.28 -37.81 -1.26
CA PRO A 171 27.71 -36.94 -2.27
C PRO A 171 28.53 -37.00 -3.58
N PRO A 172 27.89 -36.78 -4.74
CA PRO A 172 28.61 -36.72 -6.02
C PRO A 172 29.79 -35.76 -5.97
N GLY A 173 30.95 -36.21 -6.46
CA GLY A 173 32.21 -35.46 -6.42
C GLY A 173 33.14 -35.85 -5.27
N GLN A 174 32.62 -36.50 -4.23
CA GLN A 174 33.40 -36.93 -3.06
C GLN A 174 33.65 -38.45 -3.06
N ILE A 175 34.72 -38.86 -2.40
CA ILE A 175 35.07 -40.26 -2.17
C ILE A 175 35.02 -40.57 -0.67
N SER A 176 34.67 -41.82 -0.34
CA SER A 176 34.69 -42.30 1.05
C SER A 176 36.11 -42.71 1.42
N CYS A 177 36.73 -41.97 2.33
CA CYS A 177 38.02 -42.31 2.92
C CYS A 177 37.80 -42.62 4.40
N GLU A 178 37.89 -43.91 4.76
CA GLU A 178 37.69 -44.39 6.14
C GLU A 178 36.33 -43.98 6.75
N GLY A 179 35.29 -43.88 5.91
CA GLY A 179 33.93 -43.50 6.32
C GLY A 179 33.67 -42.00 6.33
N GLN A 180 34.68 -41.15 6.06
CA GLN A 180 34.50 -39.72 5.85
C GLN A 180 34.43 -39.37 4.36
N CYS A 181 33.51 -38.49 4.00
CA CYS A 181 33.41 -37.99 2.64
C CYS A 181 34.38 -36.83 2.43
N VAL A 182 35.35 -37.04 1.54
CA VAL A 182 36.35 -36.03 1.20
C VAL A 182 36.28 -35.71 -0.29
N GLU A 183 36.57 -34.47 -0.65
CA GLU A 183 36.60 -33.98 -2.03
C GLU A 183 38.00 -34.18 -2.60
N PRO A 184 38.28 -35.24 -3.39
CA PRO A 184 39.63 -35.53 -3.81
C PRO A 184 40.18 -34.51 -4.82
N GLN A 185 39.31 -33.66 -5.39
CA GLN A 185 39.71 -32.67 -6.38
C GLN A 185 40.42 -31.45 -5.78
N THR A 186 40.12 -31.14 -4.52
CA THR A 186 40.56 -29.91 -3.85
C THR A 186 40.91 -30.14 -2.38
N ASN A 187 41.07 -31.38 -1.94
CA ASN A 187 41.54 -31.66 -0.58
C ASN A 187 43.04 -31.93 -0.60
N GLY A 188 43.83 -31.08 0.06
CA GLY A 188 45.29 -31.19 0.13
C GLY A 188 45.81 -32.47 0.78
N SER A 189 45.00 -33.12 1.62
CA SER A 189 45.34 -34.37 2.31
C SER A 189 44.78 -35.63 1.64
N HIS A 190 43.94 -35.48 0.61
CA HIS A 190 43.30 -36.57 -0.13
C HIS A 190 43.28 -36.29 -1.65
N CYS A 191 44.37 -35.74 -2.20
CA CYS A 191 44.40 -35.24 -3.56
C CYS A 191 44.39 -36.38 -4.60
N GLY A 192 43.30 -36.50 -5.34
CA GLY A 192 43.06 -37.55 -6.33
C GLY A 192 42.66 -38.91 -5.75
N ALA A 193 43.11 -39.25 -4.54
CA ALA A 193 42.76 -40.48 -3.83
C ALA A 193 42.89 -40.33 -2.31
N CYS A 194 42.33 -41.30 -1.56
CA CYS A 194 42.40 -41.31 -0.10
C CYS A 194 43.85 -41.33 0.40
N GLY A 195 44.19 -40.40 1.31
CA GLY A 195 45.50 -40.34 1.96
C GLY A 195 46.62 -39.77 1.09
N THR A 196 46.33 -39.33 -0.14
CA THR A 196 47.32 -38.69 -1.00
C THR A 196 47.56 -37.25 -0.56
N ILE A 197 48.65 -37.02 0.17
CA ILE A 197 49.08 -35.69 0.61
C ILE A 197 50.07 -35.12 -0.41
N CYS A 198 49.87 -33.87 -0.83
CA CYS A 198 50.80 -33.19 -1.73
C CYS A 198 52.13 -32.87 -1.02
N LYS A 199 53.26 -32.98 -1.74
CA LYS A 199 54.60 -32.71 -1.20
C LYS A 199 54.77 -31.23 -0.84
N ASP A 200 55.75 -30.91 -0.01
CA ASP A 200 56.02 -29.53 0.43
C ASP A 200 56.08 -28.54 -0.74
N GLY A 201 55.26 -27.49 -0.65
CA GLY A 201 55.12 -26.46 -1.67
C GLY A 201 54.10 -26.77 -2.79
N GLN A 202 53.52 -27.96 -2.82
CA GLN A 202 52.44 -28.33 -3.77
C GLN A 202 51.05 -28.18 -3.14
N ARG A 203 50.04 -28.02 -4.00
CA ARG A 203 48.63 -27.85 -3.61
C ARG A 203 47.76 -28.74 -4.47
N CYS A 204 46.65 -29.22 -3.89
CA CYS A 204 45.70 -29.99 -4.68
C CYS A 204 44.91 -29.07 -5.63
N ALA A 205 45.00 -29.34 -6.93
CA ALA A 205 44.21 -28.68 -7.97
C ALA A 205 43.67 -29.75 -8.94
N SER A 206 42.36 -29.88 -9.02
CA SER A 206 41.69 -30.88 -9.88
C SER A 206 42.22 -32.31 -9.68
N GLY A 207 42.49 -32.67 -8.42
CA GLY A 207 42.95 -34.02 -8.04
C GLY A 207 44.41 -34.31 -8.37
N GLN A 208 45.19 -33.29 -8.71
CA GLN A 208 46.63 -33.38 -8.94
C GLN A 208 47.38 -32.42 -8.02
N CYS A 209 48.59 -32.82 -7.59
CA CYS A 209 49.45 -31.98 -6.77
C CYS A 209 50.27 -31.03 -7.65
N GLU A 210 49.89 -29.76 -7.62
CA GLU A 210 50.44 -28.71 -8.48
C GLU A 210 51.33 -27.74 -7.68
N THR A 211 52.37 -27.22 -8.33
CA THR A 211 53.29 -26.25 -7.69
C THR A 211 52.76 -24.80 -7.70
N LYS A 212 51.79 -24.51 -8.58
CA LYS A 212 51.09 -23.23 -8.67
C LYS A 212 49.62 -23.47 -8.94
N CYS A 213 48.77 -22.59 -8.41
CA CYS A 213 47.36 -22.69 -8.66
C CYS A 213 47.02 -22.26 -10.10
N PRO A 214 46.15 -23.01 -10.80
CA PRO A 214 45.65 -22.62 -12.11
C PRO A 214 44.90 -21.27 -12.07
N PRO A 215 44.85 -20.51 -13.17
CA PRO A 215 44.07 -19.28 -13.26
C PRO A 215 42.57 -19.45 -12.95
N SER A 216 42.03 -20.65 -13.16
CA SER A 216 40.64 -21.00 -12.84
C SER A 216 40.37 -21.21 -11.34
N THR A 217 41.40 -21.41 -10.52
CA THR A 217 41.32 -21.61 -9.06
C THR A 217 42.49 -20.89 -8.36
N PRO A 218 42.60 -19.55 -8.52
CA PRO A 218 43.84 -18.82 -8.24
C PRO A 218 44.20 -18.73 -6.75
N SER A 219 43.23 -18.99 -5.87
CA SER A 219 43.37 -18.78 -4.43
C SER A 219 43.80 -20.05 -3.70
N VAL A 220 44.53 -19.88 -2.60
CA VAL A 220 45.10 -20.96 -1.81
C VAL A 220 44.35 -21.08 -0.51
N CYS A 221 43.66 -22.19 -0.30
CA CYS A 221 42.96 -22.44 0.94
C CYS A 221 43.32 -23.83 1.48
N TYR A 222 43.92 -23.85 2.68
CA TYR A 222 44.22 -25.06 3.45
C TYR A 222 44.91 -26.18 2.64
N GLY A 223 45.90 -25.82 1.80
CA GLY A 223 46.66 -26.79 1.00
C GLY A 223 46.05 -27.14 -0.37
N ALA A 224 45.02 -26.42 -0.81
CA ALA A 224 44.40 -26.62 -2.12
C ALA A 224 44.13 -25.32 -2.88
N CYS A 225 43.95 -25.47 -4.19
CA CYS A 225 43.60 -24.39 -5.10
C CYS A 225 42.08 -24.31 -5.25
N VAL A 226 41.51 -23.15 -4.92
CA VAL A 226 40.09 -22.86 -5.00
C VAL A 226 39.86 -21.52 -5.70
N ASP A 227 38.68 -21.30 -6.26
CA ASP A 227 38.26 -19.96 -6.69
C ASP A 227 37.37 -19.35 -5.64
N THR A 228 37.91 -18.41 -4.86
CA THR A 228 37.17 -17.72 -3.81
C THR A 228 36.01 -16.87 -4.35
N ASN A 229 35.89 -16.67 -5.67
CA ASN A 229 34.76 -15.95 -6.25
C ASN A 229 33.52 -16.83 -6.47
N THR A 230 33.71 -18.14 -6.55
CA THR A 230 32.65 -19.09 -6.95
C THR A 230 32.52 -20.28 -6.00
N ASP A 231 33.54 -20.57 -5.19
CA ASP A 231 33.53 -21.64 -4.21
C ASP A 231 32.68 -21.26 -2.98
N ALA A 232 31.62 -22.04 -2.74
CA ALA A 232 30.69 -21.79 -1.64
C ALA A 232 31.28 -22.08 -0.24
N LYS A 233 32.37 -22.82 -0.10
CA LYS A 233 33.06 -23.07 1.18
C LYS A 233 34.19 -22.05 1.45
N HIS A 234 34.63 -21.34 0.42
CA HIS A 234 35.73 -20.36 0.48
C HIS A 234 35.35 -18.99 -0.12
N CYS A 235 34.12 -18.54 0.09
CA CYS A 235 33.58 -17.37 -0.59
C CYS A 235 34.22 -16.06 -0.09
N GLY A 236 34.93 -15.38 -0.98
CA GLY A 236 35.67 -14.13 -0.73
C GLY A 236 36.99 -14.33 0.03
N ARG A 237 37.06 -15.32 0.92
CA ARG A 237 38.28 -15.73 1.63
C ARG A 237 38.19 -17.19 2.09
N CYS A 238 39.33 -17.77 2.44
CA CYS A 238 39.38 -19.14 2.93
C CYS A 238 38.55 -19.34 4.20
N GLY A 239 37.75 -20.42 4.22
CA GLY A 239 36.92 -20.80 5.37
C GLY A 239 35.63 -20.00 5.51
N SER A 240 35.40 -19.00 4.67
CA SER A 240 34.12 -18.29 4.59
C SER A 240 33.11 -19.13 3.81
N ALA A 241 32.48 -20.09 4.48
CA ALA A 241 31.42 -20.89 3.88
C ALA A 241 30.10 -20.11 3.81
N CYS A 242 29.48 -20.10 2.64
CA CYS A 242 28.09 -19.72 2.45
C CYS A 242 27.17 -20.74 3.12
N ARG A 243 26.00 -20.26 3.55
CA ARG A 243 24.94 -21.15 4.03
C ARG A 243 24.43 -22.05 2.90
N SER A 244 23.77 -23.13 3.27
CA SER A 244 23.21 -24.13 2.32
C SER A 244 22.19 -23.56 1.32
N ASP A 245 21.56 -22.42 1.62
CA ASP A 245 20.61 -21.71 0.76
C ASP A 245 21.24 -20.61 -0.13
N GLN A 246 22.56 -20.44 -0.02
CA GLN A 246 23.34 -19.40 -0.70
C GLN A 246 24.37 -20.01 -1.64
N ARG A 247 24.76 -19.24 -2.66
CA ARG A 247 25.88 -19.54 -3.57
C ARG A 247 26.91 -18.42 -3.52
N CYS A 248 28.16 -18.75 -3.79
CA CYS A 248 29.20 -17.73 -3.95
C CYS A 248 29.12 -17.11 -5.35
N VAL A 249 29.00 -15.79 -5.41
CA VAL A 249 29.04 -15.03 -6.66
C VAL A 249 29.92 -13.80 -6.44
N ASP A 250 30.99 -13.69 -7.22
CA ASP A 250 31.98 -12.61 -7.12
C ASP A 250 32.55 -12.45 -5.70
N GLY A 251 32.75 -13.57 -5.01
CA GLY A 251 33.35 -13.58 -3.66
C GLY A 251 32.41 -13.13 -2.55
N ARG A 252 31.10 -13.04 -2.83
CA ARG A 252 30.07 -12.79 -1.82
C ARG A 252 29.00 -13.88 -1.85
N CYS A 253 28.62 -14.35 -0.68
CA CYS A 253 27.47 -15.24 -0.53
C CYS A 253 26.19 -14.48 -0.91
N ARG A 254 25.49 -14.99 -1.91
CA ARG A 254 24.22 -14.44 -2.40
C ARG A 254 23.19 -15.56 -2.44
N CYS A 255 21.92 -15.21 -2.26
CA CYS A 255 20.85 -16.18 -2.45
C CYS A 255 20.87 -16.78 -3.86
N SER A 256 20.49 -18.06 -3.94
CA SER A 256 20.35 -18.75 -5.22
C SER A 256 19.30 -18.07 -6.12
N HIS A 257 19.37 -18.28 -7.43
CA HIS A 257 18.50 -17.57 -8.40
C HIS A 257 17.02 -17.63 -8.02
N GLY A 258 16.35 -16.48 -8.09
CA GLY A 258 14.92 -16.33 -7.77
C GLY A 258 14.63 -16.14 -6.28
N LEU A 259 15.62 -16.28 -5.40
CA LEU A 259 15.50 -16.03 -3.96
C LEU A 259 16.14 -14.70 -3.58
N ARG A 260 15.56 -14.04 -2.58
CA ARG A 260 16.05 -12.78 -2.02
C ARG A 260 16.31 -12.95 -0.54
N GLU A 261 17.32 -12.26 -0.04
CA GLU A 261 17.63 -12.29 1.38
C GLU A 261 16.63 -11.40 2.12
N CYS A 262 15.80 -12.02 2.95
CA CYS A 262 14.87 -11.35 3.85
C CYS A 262 15.06 -11.93 5.26
N ASP A 263 15.28 -11.07 6.25
CA ASP A 263 15.44 -11.46 7.66
C ASP A 263 16.50 -12.54 7.88
N GLY A 264 17.60 -12.44 7.12
CA GLY A 264 18.73 -13.35 7.18
C GLY A 264 18.44 -14.73 6.57
N ARG A 265 17.37 -14.92 5.80
CA ARG A 265 17.08 -16.16 5.06
C ARG A 265 16.84 -15.89 3.58
N CYS A 266 17.22 -16.83 2.72
CA CYS A 266 16.85 -16.77 1.31
C CYS A 266 15.40 -17.24 1.12
N VAL A 267 14.53 -16.32 0.73
CA VAL A 267 13.09 -16.56 0.53
C VAL A 267 12.67 -16.20 -0.90
N SER A 268 11.63 -16.86 -1.40
CA SER A 268 11.08 -16.59 -2.73
C SER A 268 10.02 -15.50 -2.66
N LEU A 269 10.31 -14.30 -3.16
CA LEU A 269 9.32 -13.22 -3.15
C LEU A 269 8.10 -13.52 -4.03
N SER A 270 8.17 -14.49 -4.93
CA SER A 270 7.05 -14.84 -5.80
C SER A 270 6.04 -15.79 -5.17
N SER A 271 6.42 -16.50 -4.10
CA SER A 271 5.62 -17.61 -3.55
C SER A 271 5.59 -17.68 -2.02
N ASP A 272 6.47 -16.95 -1.34
CA ASP A 272 6.50 -16.92 0.11
C ASP A 272 5.40 -15.99 0.65
N ALA A 273 4.50 -16.54 1.47
CA ALA A 273 3.36 -15.80 2.01
C ALA A 273 3.77 -14.72 3.02
N ASP A 274 4.92 -14.85 3.68
CA ASP A 274 5.42 -13.88 4.66
C ASP A 274 6.30 -12.79 4.02
N HIS A 275 6.76 -13.01 2.78
CA HIS A 275 7.60 -12.08 2.02
C HIS A 275 7.08 -11.83 0.59
N CYS A 276 5.76 -11.69 0.40
CA CYS A 276 5.14 -11.69 -0.91
C CYS A 276 5.34 -10.39 -1.70
N GLY A 277 6.17 -10.45 -2.74
CA GLY A 277 6.55 -9.33 -3.62
C GLY A 277 7.65 -8.43 -3.04
N GLN A 278 7.84 -8.42 -1.72
CA GLN A 278 8.93 -7.75 -1.03
C GLN A 278 9.17 -8.37 0.36
N CYS A 279 10.37 -8.22 0.90
CA CYS A 279 10.69 -8.70 2.25
C CYS A 279 9.73 -8.11 3.30
N GLY A 280 9.19 -8.97 4.17
CA GLY A 280 8.36 -8.58 5.31
C GLY A 280 6.91 -8.23 4.94
N LYS A 281 6.52 -8.42 3.68
CA LYS A 281 5.13 -8.25 3.24
C LYS A 281 4.38 -9.57 3.37
N THR A 282 3.80 -9.77 4.55
CA THR A 282 2.94 -10.91 4.84
C THR A 282 1.58 -10.76 4.16
N CYS A 283 1.11 -11.82 3.53
CA CYS A 283 -0.22 -11.87 2.93
C CYS A 283 -1.32 -11.96 4.01
N PRO A 284 -2.51 -11.38 3.76
CA PRO A 284 -3.63 -11.49 4.68
C PRO A 284 -3.97 -12.96 4.98
N LYS A 285 -4.40 -13.23 6.21
CA LYS A 285 -4.71 -14.60 6.69
C LYS A 285 -5.60 -15.35 5.69
N GLY A 286 -5.13 -16.51 5.21
CA GLY A 286 -5.82 -17.35 4.22
C GLY A 286 -5.57 -16.99 2.75
N SER A 287 -4.76 -15.97 2.46
CA SER A 287 -4.33 -15.60 1.10
C SER A 287 -3.02 -16.28 0.73
N LEU A 288 -2.82 -16.52 -0.56
CA LEU A 288 -1.63 -17.17 -1.14
C LEU A 288 -0.72 -16.13 -1.80
N CYS A 289 0.59 -16.39 -1.84
CA CYS A 289 1.50 -15.59 -2.65
C CYS A 289 1.70 -16.23 -4.03
N SER A 290 1.45 -15.48 -5.09
CA SER A 290 1.68 -15.92 -6.47
C SER A 290 2.21 -14.77 -7.31
N GLU A 291 3.34 -14.97 -7.98
CA GLU A 291 4.06 -13.96 -8.77
C GLU A 291 4.31 -12.65 -7.99
N GLY A 292 4.46 -12.76 -6.66
CA GLY A 292 4.71 -11.62 -5.77
C GLY A 292 3.46 -10.79 -5.42
N GLN A 293 2.27 -11.32 -5.70
CA GLN A 293 1.00 -10.73 -5.30
C GLN A 293 0.23 -11.65 -4.36
N CYS A 294 -0.35 -11.05 -3.32
CA CYS A 294 -1.27 -11.76 -2.44
C CYS A 294 -2.61 -11.93 -3.14
N ILE A 295 -3.01 -13.17 -3.37
CA ILE A 295 -4.25 -13.52 -4.05
C ILE A 295 -5.12 -14.39 -3.15
N ALA A 296 -6.44 -14.22 -3.26
CA ALA A 296 -7.39 -15.02 -2.49
C ALA A 296 -7.58 -16.44 -3.08
N ASN A 297 -7.42 -16.59 -4.40
CA ASN A 297 -7.61 -17.83 -5.13
C ASN A 297 -6.60 -17.92 -6.28
N CYS A 298 -6.20 -19.15 -6.64
CA CYS A 298 -5.27 -19.36 -7.73
C CYS A 298 -5.84 -18.96 -9.12
N PRO A 299 -5.00 -18.46 -10.03
CA PRO A 299 -5.42 -18.15 -11.41
C PRO A 299 -5.87 -19.41 -12.15
N LYS A 300 -6.75 -19.26 -13.15
CA LYS A 300 -7.20 -20.39 -14.00
C LYS A 300 -6.06 -21.13 -14.71
N ALA A 301 -4.95 -20.45 -14.98
CA ALA A 301 -3.78 -21.05 -15.63
C ALA A 301 -2.89 -21.87 -14.68
N THR A 302 -3.04 -21.70 -13.37
CA THR A 302 -2.32 -22.44 -12.32
C THR A 302 -3.26 -22.75 -11.15
N PRO A 303 -4.34 -23.52 -11.39
CA PRO A 303 -5.47 -23.63 -10.47
C PRO A 303 -5.18 -24.39 -9.17
N ASP A 304 -4.08 -25.15 -9.12
CA ASP A 304 -3.78 -26.07 -8.03
C ASP A 304 -2.95 -25.40 -6.93
N VAL A 305 -3.39 -25.54 -5.68
CA VAL A 305 -2.64 -25.04 -4.50
C VAL A 305 -1.66 -26.11 -4.03
N CYS A 306 -0.36 -25.84 -4.12
CA CYS A 306 0.69 -26.70 -3.58
C CYS A 306 1.64 -25.93 -2.67
N TYR A 307 1.75 -26.37 -1.40
CA TYR A 307 2.65 -25.80 -0.38
C TYR A 307 2.62 -24.26 -0.29
N GLY A 308 1.42 -23.66 -0.38
CA GLY A 308 1.23 -22.22 -0.24
C GLY A 308 1.37 -21.39 -1.53
N GLY A 309 1.62 -22.03 -2.67
CA GLY A 309 1.67 -21.38 -4.00
C GLY A 309 0.72 -22.01 -5.02
N CYS A 310 0.57 -21.35 -6.17
CA CYS A 310 -0.31 -21.76 -7.27
C CYS A 310 0.47 -22.40 -8.42
N TYR A 311 0.09 -23.62 -8.79
CA TYR A 311 0.74 -24.41 -9.83
C TYR A 311 -0.28 -25.04 -10.78
N GLU A 312 0.17 -25.44 -11.97
CA GLU A 312 -0.61 -26.30 -12.88
C GLU A 312 -0.06 -27.72 -12.79
N THR A 313 -0.77 -28.60 -12.09
CA THR A 313 -0.33 -29.97 -11.87
C THR A 313 -0.24 -30.78 -13.18
N LYS A 314 -0.86 -30.31 -14.27
CA LYS A 314 -0.78 -31.00 -15.57
C LYS A 314 0.56 -30.84 -16.28
N THR A 315 1.30 -29.78 -15.99
CA THR A 315 2.51 -29.40 -16.74
C THR A 315 3.71 -29.11 -15.84
N ASN A 316 3.49 -28.86 -14.55
CA ASN A 316 4.57 -28.55 -13.62
C ASN A 316 5.36 -29.80 -13.24
N ILE A 317 6.67 -29.79 -13.51
CA ILE A 317 7.56 -30.93 -13.26
C ILE A 317 7.72 -31.29 -11.77
N ASN A 318 7.45 -30.36 -10.84
CA ASN A 318 7.58 -30.56 -9.39
C ASN A 318 6.24 -30.91 -8.71
N HIS A 319 5.12 -30.75 -9.41
CA HIS A 319 3.77 -30.98 -8.91
C HIS A 319 2.94 -31.81 -9.90
N CYS A 320 3.57 -32.77 -10.57
CA CYS A 320 2.96 -33.47 -11.68
C CYS A 320 1.84 -34.42 -11.22
N GLY A 321 0.59 -34.08 -11.58
CA GLY A 321 -0.63 -34.79 -11.18
C GLY A 321 -1.04 -34.63 -9.72
N LYS A 322 -0.06 -34.37 -8.82
CA LYS A 322 -0.29 -34.10 -7.40
C LYS A 322 0.85 -33.24 -6.84
N CYS A 323 0.56 -32.46 -5.82
CA CYS A 323 1.55 -31.63 -5.13
C CYS A 323 2.75 -32.46 -4.62
N GLY A 324 3.96 -32.01 -4.95
CA GLY A 324 5.22 -32.63 -4.52
C GLY A 324 5.67 -33.80 -5.38
N THR A 325 4.84 -34.25 -6.32
CA THR A 325 5.23 -35.29 -7.27
C THR A 325 6.17 -34.70 -8.31
N ARG A 326 7.47 -34.88 -8.08
CA ARG A 326 8.50 -34.46 -9.04
C ARG A 326 8.82 -35.57 -10.03
N CYS A 327 8.76 -35.28 -11.33
CA CYS A 327 9.18 -36.22 -12.37
C CYS A 327 10.71 -36.44 -12.31
N GLN A 328 11.14 -37.69 -12.45
CA GLN A 328 12.54 -38.10 -12.34
C GLN A 328 13.02 -38.70 -13.68
N GLY A 329 14.27 -39.14 -13.78
CA GLY A 329 14.73 -39.91 -14.96
C GLY A 329 14.64 -39.18 -16.31
N ARG A 330 14.64 -37.83 -16.33
CA ARG A 330 14.43 -36.97 -17.52
C ARG A 330 13.01 -37.03 -18.11
N GLU A 331 12.03 -37.39 -17.30
CA GLU A 331 10.61 -37.30 -17.64
C GLU A 331 10.13 -35.83 -17.63
N LEU A 332 9.10 -35.57 -18.43
CA LEU A 332 8.34 -34.31 -18.45
C LEU A 332 6.96 -34.57 -17.83
N CYS A 333 6.35 -33.52 -17.27
CA CYS A 333 4.97 -33.59 -16.86
C CYS A 333 4.05 -33.30 -18.05
N LYS A 334 3.33 -34.31 -18.53
CA LYS A 334 2.36 -34.19 -19.62
C LYS A 334 1.00 -34.67 -19.13
N GLY A 335 0.03 -33.76 -19.07
CA GLY A 335 -1.33 -34.09 -18.63
C GLY A 335 -1.41 -34.58 -17.18
N GLY A 336 -0.45 -34.21 -16.35
CA GLY A 336 -0.39 -34.64 -14.94
C GLY A 336 0.28 -36.01 -14.73
N GLN A 337 0.91 -36.56 -15.77
CA GLN A 337 1.66 -37.79 -15.69
C GLN A 337 3.12 -37.55 -16.09
N CYS A 338 4.04 -38.14 -15.33
CA CYS A 338 5.45 -38.15 -15.69
C CYS A 338 5.66 -39.13 -16.85
N ALA A 339 6.05 -38.59 -17.99
CA ALA A 339 6.25 -39.35 -19.22
C ALA A 339 7.51 -38.86 -19.92
N CYS A 340 8.11 -39.72 -20.75
CA CYS A 340 9.23 -39.30 -21.56
C CYS A 340 8.81 -38.27 -22.62
N ALA A 341 9.75 -37.41 -23.00
CA ALA A 341 9.58 -36.54 -24.16
C ALA A 341 9.33 -37.38 -25.42
N ASP A 342 8.69 -36.79 -26.43
CA ASP A 342 8.34 -37.51 -27.66
C ASP A 342 9.59 -38.09 -28.34
N GLY A 343 9.49 -39.32 -28.85
CA GLY A 343 10.61 -40.05 -29.44
C GLY A 343 11.57 -40.69 -28.43
N ARG A 344 11.23 -40.72 -27.13
CA ARG A 344 12.01 -41.41 -26.09
C ARG A 344 11.17 -42.47 -25.38
N GLU A 345 11.84 -43.54 -24.99
CA GLU A 345 11.25 -44.66 -24.26
C GLU A 345 11.86 -44.75 -22.85
N LYS A 346 11.08 -45.21 -21.88
CA LYS A 346 11.56 -45.40 -20.50
C LYS A 346 12.27 -46.74 -20.40
N CYS A 347 13.59 -46.73 -20.41
CA CYS A 347 14.43 -47.91 -20.24
C CYS A 347 15.22 -47.79 -18.93
N ASP A 348 15.15 -48.81 -18.07
CA ASP A 348 15.87 -48.87 -16.79
C ASP A 348 15.68 -47.63 -15.90
N GLY A 349 14.48 -47.05 -15.91
CA GLY A 349 14.12 -45.87 -15.12
C GLY A 349 14.56 -44.52 -15.71
N LEU A 350 15.18 -44.49 -16.88
CA LEU A 350 15.59 -43.27 -17.60
C LEU A 350 14.90 -43.15 -18.96
N CYS A 351 14.57 -41.92 -19.35
CA CYS A 351 14.12 -41.62 -20.71
C CYS A 351 15.31 -41.61 -21.67
N VAL A 352 15.38 -42.63 -22.51
CA VAL A 352 16.45 -42.83 -23.50
C VAL A 352 15.89 -42.73 -24.91
N ASN A 353 16.71 -42.24 -25.84
CA ASN A 353 16.37 -42.27 -27.26
C ASN A 353 16.87 -43.58 -27.87
N THR A 354 15.98 -44.53 -28.10
CA THR A 354 16.32 -45.85 -28.65
C THR A 354 16.86 -45.80 -30.08
N GLN A 355 16.74 -44.67 -30.77
CA GLN A 355 17.27 -44.48 -32.12
C GLN A 355 18.80 -44.32 -32.15
N HIS A 356 19.40 -43.87 -31.04
CA HIS A 356 20.84 -43.55 -30.97
C HIS A 356 21.51 -44.12 -29.72
N HIS A 357 20.78 -44.72 -28.78
CA HIS A 357 21.37 -45.22 -27.54
C HIS A 357 21.94 -46.64 -27.68
N VAL A 358 23.26 -46.78 -27.53
CA VAL A 358 23.99 -48.05 -27.76
C VAL A 358 23.54 -49.22 -26.86
N LEU A 359 23.00 -48.93 -25.67
CA LEU A 359 22.50 -49.95 -24.74
C LEU A 359 21.01 -50.29 -24.93
N HIS A 360 20.28 -49.49 -25.72
CA HIS A 360 18.84 -49.61 -25.92
C HIS A 360 18.45 -49.37 -27.39
N CYS A 361 19.21 -49.94 -28.32
CA CYS A 361 19.11 -49.63 -29.73
C CYS A 361 17.87 -50.31 -30.37
N GLY A 362 16.88 -49.51 -30.75
CA GLY A 362 15.59 -49.92 -31.32
C GLY A 362 14.58 -50.45 -30.31
N LYS A 363 15.02 -50.87 -29.11
CA LYS A 363 14.16 -51.24 -27.98
C LYS A 363 14.95 -51.22 -26.67
N CYS A 364 14.25 -51.09 -25.54
CA CYS A 364 14.86 -51.21 -24.22
C CYS A 364 15.68 -52.51 -24.06
N GLY A 365 16.86 -52.36 -23.45
CA GLY A 365 17.81 -53.45 -23.19
C GLY A 365 18.56 -54.05 -24.41
N ARG A 366 18.29 -53.62 -25.65
CA ARG A 366 19.04 -54.09 -26.83
C ARG A 366 20.40 -53.38 -26.92
N LYS A 367 21.44 -54.03 -26.39
CA LYS A 367 22.82 -53.56 -26.48
C LYS A 367 23.46 -53.92 -27.83
N CYS A 368 24.10 -52.96 -28.49
CA CYS A 368 24.91 -53.22 -29.68
C CYS A 368 26.22 -53.94 -29.32
N ALA A 369 26.66 -54.85 -30.19
CA ALA A 369 27.91 -55.59 -30.02
C ALA A 369 29.12 -54.66 -30.10
N SER A 370 30.23 -55.06 -29.48
CA SER A 370 31.49 -54.28 -29.51
C SER A 370 31.91 -53.97 -30.95
N GLY A 371 32.19 -52.69 -31.23
CA GLY A 371 32.55 -52.21 -32.57
C GLY A 371 31.38 -51.84 -33.48
N THR A 372 30.13 -51.93 -32.98
CA THR A 372 28.92 -51.46 -33.69
C THR A 372 28.26 -50.31 -32.94
N TYR A 373 27.51 -49.47 -33.66
CA TYR A 373 26.92 -48.23 -33.17
C TYR A 373 25.42 -48.21 -33.45
N CYS A 374 24.65 -47.51 -32.61
CA CYS A 374 23.22 -47.39 -32.84
C CYS A 374 22.91 -46.25 -33.83
N ALA A 375 22.25 -46.57 -34.94
CA ALA A 375 21.76 -45.61 -35.92
C ALA A 375 20.31 -45.93 -36.30
N ALA A 376 19.40 -45.00 -36.07
CA ALA A 376 17.97 -45.17 -36.35
C ALA A 376 17.39 -46.48 -35.78
N GLY A 377 17.84 -46.87 -34.59
CA GLY A 377 17.34 -48.04 -33.87
C GLY A 377 17.99 -49.37 -34.26
N ASP A 378 18.95 -49.36 -35.19
CA ASP A 378 19.71 -50.54 -35.59
C ASP A 378 21.20 -50.43 -35.28
N CYS A 379 21.79 -51.57 -34.93
CA CYS A 379 23.22 -51.68 -34.68
C CYS A 379 23.97 -51.82 -36.01
N VAL A 380 24.74 -50.80 -36.37
CA VAL A 380 25.49 -50.72 -37.63
C VAL A 380 27.00 -50.71 -37.40
N GLY A 381 27.78 -51.25 -38.33
CA GLY A 381 29.25 -51.23 -38.24
C GLY A 381 29.90 -49.89 -38.58
N ARG A 382 29.18 -49.00 -39.29
CA ARG A 382 29.62 -47.64 -39.62
C ARG A 382 28.41 -46.70 -39.63
N CYS A 383 28.62 -45.47 -39.18
CA CYS A 383 27.55 -44.48 -39.16
C CYS A 383 27.14 -44.01 -40.56
N PRO A 384 25.83 -43.75 -40.80
CA PRO A 384 25.34 -43.15 -42.03
C PRO A 384 25.98 -41.78 -42.32
N LYS A 385 25.97 -41.37 -43.60
CA LYS A 385 26.51 -40.07 -44.02
C LYS A 385 25.77 -38.88 -43.39
N ASP A 386 24.49 -39.05 -43.10
CA ASP A 386 23.64 -37.99 -42.55
C ASP A 386 23.78 -37.85 -41.03
N THR A 387 24.33 -38.87 -40.36
CA THR A 387 24.64 -38.88 -38.91
C THR A 387 26.07 -39.39 -38.66
N PRO A 388 27.09 -38.73 -39.24
CA PRO A 388 28.43 -39.30 -39.36
C PRO A 388 29.21 -39.34 -38.05
N ALA A 389 28.78 -38.61 -37.01
CA ALA A 389 29.50 -38.52 -35.75
C ALA A 389 29.10 -39.64 -34.79
N ILE A 390 30.10 -40.26 -34.15
CA ILE A 390 29.90 -41.25 -33.09
C ILE A 390 29.92 -40.54 -31.74
N CYS A 391 28.80 -40.55 -31.03
CA CYS A 391 28.70 -40.01 -29.68
C CYS A 391 28.11 -41.06 -28.72
N TYR A 392 28.90 -41.44 -27.71
CA TYR A 392 28.51 -42.42 -26.68
C TYR A 392 27.94 -43.74 -27.24
N GLY A 393 28.46 -44.18 -28.39
CA GLY A 393 28.06 -45.42 -29.07
C GLY A 393 26.85 -45.28 -30.01
N GLY A 394 26.33 -44.06 -30.22
CA GLY A 394 25.29 -43.74 -31.20
C GLY A 394 25.80 -42.89 -32.35
N CYS A 395 25.16 -43.02 -33.51
CA CYS A 395 25.40 -42.17 -34.68
C CYS A 395 24.48 -40.95 -34.63
N VAL A 396 25.05 -39.74 -34.59
CA VAL A 396 24.30 -38.48 -34.43
C VAL A 396 24.72 -37.43 -35.45
N ASP A 397 23.82 -36.50 -35.75
CA ASP A 397 24.11 -35.31 -36.57
C ASP A 397 24.43 -34.12 -35.66
N LEU A 398 25.72 -33.76 -35.56
CA LEU A 398 26.15 -32.63 -34.72
C LEU A 398 25.60 -31.28 -35.20
N GLN A 399 25.04 -31.20 -36.41
CA GLN A 399 24.50 -29.95 -36.96
C GLN A 399 23.08 -29.65 -36.48
N ARG A 400 22.33 -30.68 -36.08
CA ARG A 400 20.89 -30.61 -35.79
C ARG A 400 20.48 -31.28 -34.48
N ASP A 401 21.33 -32.13 -33.91
CA ASP A 401 21.03 -32.83 -32.67
C ASP A 401 21.19 -31.88 -31.45
N ASN A 402 20.09 -31.64 -30.74
CA ASN A 402 20.06 -30.77 -29.56
C ASN A 402 20.85 -31.29 -28.35
N GLU A 403 21.20 -32.57 -28.29
CA GLU A 403 22.03 -33.16 -27.22
C GLU A 403 23.53 -33.21 -27.60
N HIS A 404 23.84 -33.10 -28.90
CA HIS A 404 25.18 -33.22 -29.46
C HIS A 404 25.57 -32.02 -30.35
N CYS A 405 25.07 -30.82 -30.05
CA CYS A 405 25.16 -29.67 -30.95
C CYS A 405 26.60 -29.14 -31.12
N GLY A 406 27.20 -29.43 -32.28
CA GLY A 406 28.58 -29.09 -32.66
C GLY A 406 29.66 -30.00 -32.07
N ARG A 407 29.36 -30.77 -31.02
CA ARG A 407 30.25 -31.81 -30.45
C ARG A 407 29.46 -32.76 -29.55
N CYS A 408 30.00 -33.96 -29.30
CA CYS A 408 29.37 -34.93 -28.42
C CYS A 408 29.09 -34.38 -27.01
N GLY A 409 27.86 -34.57 -26.51
CA GLY A 409 27.43 -34.17 -25.18
C GLY A 409 27.21 -32.66 -25.00
N LYS A 410 27.39 -31.84 -26.04
CA LYS A 410 27.04 -30.42 -25.99
C LYS A 410 25.54 -30.26 -26.22
N ARG A 411 24.81 -30.36 -25.11
CA ARG A 411 23.37 -30.11 -25.10
C ARG A 411 23.05 -28.62 -25.21
N CYS A 412 22.06 -28.28 -26.04
CA CYS A 412 21.49 -26.94 -26.06
C CYS A 412 20.68 -26.66 -24.79
N PRO A 413 20.86 -25.49 -24.15
CA PRO A 413 20.04 -25.08 -23.02
C PRO A 413 18.54 -25.15 -23.31
N ALA A 414 17.73 -25.30 -22.26
CA ALA A 414 16.27 -25.39 -22.40
C ALA A 414 15.72 -24.21 -23.22
N GLY A 415 14.86 -24.51 -24.20
CA GLY A 415 14.28 -23.50 -25.10
C GLY A 415 15.15 -23.11 -26.29
N ARG A 416 16.30 -23.76 -26.52
CA ARG A 416 17.15 -23.57 -27.72
C ARG A 416 17.17 -24.80 -28.62
N GLU A 417 17.48 -24.57 -29.89
CA GLU A 417 17.60 -25.58 -30.94
C GLU A 417 18.99 -25.57 -31.59
N CYS A 418 19.43 -26.73 -32.06
CA CYS A 418 20.68 -26.88 -32.75
C CYS A 418 20.50 -26.58 -34.23
N GLN A 419 21.17 -25.54 -34.70
CA GLN A 419 21.20 -25.18 -36.12
C GLN A 419 22.65 -24.89 -36.51
N GLY A 420 23.17 -25.63 -37.48
CA GLY A 420 24.55 -25.46 -37.95
C GLY A 420 25.59 -25.77 -36.87
N GLY A 421 25.27 -26.66 -35.92
CA GLY A 421 26.15 -27.02 -34.80
C GLY A 421 26.24 -25.94 -33.70
N GLN A 422 25.36 -24.95 -33.75
CA GLN A 422 25.23 -23.90 -32.75
C GLN A 422 23.85 -23.89 -32.12
N CYS A 423 23.77 -23.62 -30.82
CA CYS A 423 22.51 -23.54 -30.10
C CYS A 423 21.90 -22.15 -30.28
N VAL A 424 20.89 -22.07 -31.14
CA VAL A 424 20.17 -20.85 -31.50
C VAL A 424 18.78 -20.85 -30.87
N CYS A 425 18.12 -19.69 -30.88
CA CYS A 425 16.73 -19.61 -30.45
C CYS A 425 15.80 -20.12 -31.56
N PRO A 426 14.73 -20.87 -31.21
CA PRO A 426 13.76 -21.35 -32.18
C PRO A 426 12.99 -20.19 -32.81
N GLY A 427 12.75 -20.28 -34.11
CA GLY A 427 12.00 -19.30 -34.87
C GLY A 427 12.57 -17.88 -34.78
N ASN A 428 11.70 -16.91 -34.48
CA ASN A 428 12.04 -15.48 -34.47
C ASN A 428 12.40 -14.97 -33.06
N LEU A 429 12.58 -15.87 -32.09
CA LEU A 429 12.89 -15.50 -30.72
C LEU A 429 14.33 -14.98 -30.63
N SER A 430 14.54 -13.99 -29.78
CA SER A 430 15.87 -13.42 -29.56
C SER A 430 16.50 -13.95 -28.30
N LEU A 431 17.82 -14.13 -28.32
CA LEU A 431 18.55 -14.57 -27.16
C LEU A 431 18.79 -13.41 -26.20
N CYS A 432 18.19 -13.45 -25.02
CA CYS A 432 18.44 -12.51 -23.93
C CYS A 432 19.18 -13.20 -22.80
N ARG A 433 20.49 -12.90 -22.72
CA ARG A 433 21.48 -13.62 -21.91
C ARG A 433 21.47 -15.11 -22.25
N ASP A 434 20.74 -15.91 -21.48
CA ASP A 434 20.69 -17.36 -21.63
C ASP A 434 19.33 -17.91 -22.07
N VAL A 435 18.30 -17.05 -22.16
CA VAL A 435 16.90 -17.45 -22.41
C VAL A 435 16.42 -16.88 -23.74
N CYS A 436 15.68 -17.68 -24.50
CA CYS A 436 15.01 -17.22 -25.72
C CYS A 436 13.70 -16.54 -25.36
N VAL A 437 13.53 -15.29 -25.80
CA VAL A 437 12.37 -14.46 -25.48
C VAL A 437 11.79 -13.85 -26.74
N ASP A 438 10.49 -13.63 -26.73
CA ASP A 438 9.78 -12.98 -27.83
C ASP A 438 9.82 -11.46 -27.66
N LEU A 439 10.74 -10.79 -28.36
CA LEU A 439 10.83 -9.33 -28.28
C LEU A 439 9.60 -8.62 -28.84
N GLN A 440 8.73 -9.30 -29.58
CA GLN A 440 7.57 -8.68 -30.20
C GLN A 440 6.37 -8.60 -29.26
N ASN A 441 6.21 -9.58 -28.36
CA ASN A 441 5.01 -9.72 -27.53
C ASN A 441 5.30 -9.92 -26.04
N ASP A 442 6.55 -10.23 -25.66
CA ASP A 442 6.92 -10.38 -24.25
C ASP A 442 7.00 -9.00 -23.56
N ARG A 443 6.14 -8.82 -22.56
CA ARG A 443 6.06 -7.60 -21.75
C ARG A 443 7.37 -7.29 -21.01
N LEU A 444 8.17 -8.29 -20.65
CA LEU A 444 9.42 -8.14 -19.90
C LEU A 444 10.63 -7.88 -20.81
N HIS A 445 10.49 -8.13 -22.11
CA HIS A 445 11.57 -8.04 -23.10
C HIS A 445 11.13 -7.28 -24.37
N CYS A 446 10.33 -6.23 -24.23
CA CYS A 446 9.66 -5.61 -25.37
C CYS A 446 10.63 -4.81 -26.26
N GLY A 447 10.84 -5.24 -27.50
CA GLY A 447 11.75 -4.63 -28.49
C GLY A 447 13.24 -4.84 -28.21
N LYS A 448 13.63 -5.07 -26.95
CA LYS A 448 14.99 -5.44 -26.53
C LYS A 448 14.97 -6.18 -25.20
N CYS A 449 16.06 -6.88 -24.90
CA CYS A 449 16.22 -7.60 -23.64
C CYS A 449 16.02 -6.70 -22.42
N GLU A 450 15.27 -7.21 -21.43
CA GLU A 450 15.03 -6.55 -20.13
C GLU A 450 14.33 -5.18 -20.24
N TYR A 451 13.68 -4.91 -21.37
CA TYR A 451 12.83 -3.73 -21.53
C TYR A 451 11.40 -4.05 -21.10
N ILE A 452 11.17 -3.85 -19.81
CA ILE A 452 9.89 -4.14 -19.16
C ILE A 452 8.90 -3.00 -19.43
N CYS A 453 7.72 -3.34 -19.96
CA CYS A 453 6.64 -2.39 -20.09
C CYS A 453 6.07 -1.98 -18.73
N ALA A 454 5.82 -0.67 -18.56
CA ALA A 454 5.21 -0.12 -17.34
C ALA A 454 3.81 -0.71 -17.06
N SER A 455 3.36 -0.62 -15.81
CA SER A 455 2.04 -1.11 -15.38
C SER A 455 0.92 -0.60 -16.29
N GLY A 456 0.09 -1.51 -16.81
CA GLY A 456 -0.99 -1.18 -17.76
C GLY A 456 -0.64 -1.19 -19.25
N LEU A 457 0.65 -1.28 -19.62
CA LEU A 457 1.08 -1.42 -21.03
C LEU A 457 1.29 -2.89 -21.42
N THR A 458 1.06 -3.21 -22.69
CA THR A 458 1.35 -4.50 -23.33
C THR A 458 2.42 -4.34 -24.39
N CYS A 459 3.20 -5.39 -24.66
CA CYS A 459 4.12 -5.39 -25.79
C CYS A 459 3.36 -5.79 -27.06
N LYS A 460 3.40 -4.93 -28.09
CA LYS A 460 2.90 -5.23 -29.42
C LYS A 460 3.95 -4.78 -30.43
N GLU A 461 4.38 -5.68 -31.29
CA GLU A 461 5.39 -5.40 -32.33
C GLU A 461 6.67 -4.75 -31.77
N GLY A 462 7.09 -5.19 -30.58
CA GLY A 462 8.29 -4.70 -29.90
C GLY A 462 8.16 -3.30 -29.32
N LYS A 463 6.95 -2.76 -29.18
CA LYS A 463 6.69 -1.48 -28.53
C LYS A 463 5.71 -1.65 -27.37
N CYS A 464 6.05 -1.03 -26.24
CA CYS A 464 5.14 -0.97 -25.10
C CYS A 464 4.02 0.02 -25.42
N ASP A 465 2.81 -0.48 -25.59
CA ASP A 465 1.64 0.30 -25.96
C ASP A 465 0.41 -0.15 -25.18
N CYS A 466 -0.69 0.59 -25.32
CA CYS A 466 -1.93 0.25 -24.66
C CYS A 466 -2.52 -1.06 -25.19
N ALA A 467 -2.99 -1.89 -24.26
CA ALA A 467 -3.67 -3.14 -24.60
C ALA A 467 -4.90 -2.86 -25.47
N ASP A 468 -5.61 -1.79 -25.13
CA ASP A 468 -6.77 -1.28 -25.82
C ASP A 468 -6.37 -0.10 -26.73
N THR A 469 -6.70 -0.20 -28.02
CA THR A 469 -6.42 0.82 -29.04
C THR A 469 -7.25 2.08 -28.88
N SER A 470 -8.29 2.07 -28.05
CA SER A 470 -9.10 3.25 -27.72
C SER A 470 -8.47 4.15 -26.65
N LEU A 471 -7.39 3.67 -25.99
CA LEU A 471 -6.64 4.42 -24.99
C LEU A 471 -5.43 5.11 -25.62
N THR A 472 -5.11 6.29 -25.13
CA THR A 472 -3.91 7.03 -25.54
C THR A 472 -2.81 6.85 -24.49
N LYS A 473 -1.59 6.59 -24.96
CA LYS A 473 -0.41 6.50 -24.08
C LYS A 473 0.09 7.89 -23.69
N CYS A 474 -0.09 8.24 -22.42
CA CYS A 474 0.36 9.50 -21.84
C CYS A 474 1.43 9.25 -20.77
N GLY A 475 2.69 9.54 -21.06
CA GLY A 475 3.78 9.46 -20.08
C GLY A 475 4.01 8.07 -19.49
N GLY A 476 3.59 6.99 -20.18
CA GLY A 476 3.69 5.61 -19.70
C GLY A 476 2.39 5.05 -19.11
N LEU A 477 1.33 5.84 -19.01
CA LEU A 477 -0.01 5.42 -18.59
C LEU A 477 -0.97 5.35 -19.78
N CYS A 478 -1.88 4.38 -19.78
CA CYS A 478 -2.97 4.31 -20.76
C CYS A 478 -4.17 5.04 -20.21
N VAL A 479 -4.56 6.11 -20.89
CA VAL A 479 -5.65 7.00 -20.44
C VAL A 479 -6.67 7.20 -21.53
N LYS A 480 -7.92 7.34 -21.11
CA LYS A 480 -9.04 7.59 -22.00
C LYS A 480 -9.29 9.10 -22.03
N LEU A 481 -8.85 9.76 -23.10
CA LEU A 481 -8.86 11.23 -23.18
C LEU A 481 -10.27 11.84 -23.15
N GLN A 482 -11.31 11.02 -23.35
CA GLN A 482 -12.69 11.48 -23.44
C GLN A 482 -13.33 11.78 -22.08
N ASP A 483 -12.88 11.13 -21.01
CA ASP A 483 -13.48 11.19 -19.67
C ASP A 483 -12.45 11.32 -18.52
N ASP A 484 -11.16 11.16 -18.79
CA ASP A 484 -10.10 11.35 -17.79
C ASP A 484 -9.90 12.83 -17.43
N LYS A 485 -10.08 13.17 -16.15
CA LYS A 485 -9.95 14.55 -15.64
C LYS A 485 -8.52 15.11 -15.75
N GLN A 486 -7.50 14.26 -15.67
CA GLN A 486 -6.09 14.64 -15.70
C GLN A 486 -5.52 14.66 -17.14
N HIS A 487 -6.22 14.04 -18.09
CA HIS A 487 -5.79 13.90 -19.49
C HIS A 487 -6.91 14.27 -20.48
N CYS A 488 -7.67 15.33 -20.20
CA CYS A 488 -8.89 15.63 -20.94
C CYS A 488 -8.62 16.21 -22.34
N GLY A 489 -8.80 15.39 -23.38
CA GLY A 489 -8.56 15.72 -24.79
C GLY A 489 -7.08 15.72 -25.22
N ALA A 490 -6.15 15.78 -24.27
CA ALA A 490 -4.71 15.66 -24.52
C ALA A 490 -3.97 15.17 -23.27
N CYS A 491 -2.81 14.54 -23.47
CA CYS A 491 -1.97 14.08 -22.37
C CYS A 491 -1.58 15.23 -21.42
N GLY A 492 -1.84 15.07 -20.12
CA GLY A 492 -1.50 16.04 -19.10
C GLY A 492 -2.40 17.27 -19.05
N LYS A 493 -3.48 17.31 -19.85
CA LYS A 493 -4.47 18.39 -19.81
C LYS A 493 -5.45 18.15 -18.66
N VAL A 494 -5.13 18.72 -17.50
CA VAL A 494 -5.96 18.63 -16.31
C VAL A 494 -7.12 19.63 -16.38
N CYS A 495 -8.36 19.18 -16.12
CA CYS A 495 -9.50 20.09 -16.02
C CYS A 495 -9.46 20.88 -14.70
N PRO A 496 -9.39 22.23 -14.76
CA PRO A 496 -9.27 23.07 -13.58
C PRO A 496 -10.55 23.09 -12.73
N GLY A 497 -10.36 23.18 -11.41
CA GLY A 497 -11.45 23.28 -10.43
C GLY A 497 -12.40 22.07 -10.45
N ILE A 498 -13.70 22.37 -10.49
CA ILE A 498 -14.78 21.37 -10.48
C ILE A 498 -15.20 20.89 -11.88
N GLN A 499 -14.51 21.33 -12.93
CA GLN A 499 -14.80 20.88 -14.28
C GLN A 499 -14.62 19.36 -14.40
N VAL A 500 -15.45 18.76 -15.24
CA VAL A 500 -15.40 17.35 -15.61
C VAL A 500 -14.94 17.22 -17.05
N CYS A 501 -14.27 16.11 -17.37
CA CYS A 501 -13.95 15.81 -18.75
C CYS A 501 -15.16 15.15 -19.40
N GLN A 502 -15.69 15.78 -20.46
CA GLN A 502 -16.78 15.23 -21.24
C GLN A 502 -16.41 15.34 -22.71
N GLN A 503 -16.30 14.19 -23.39
CA GLN A 503 -15.92 14.11 -24.80
C GLN A 503 -14.59 14.81 -25.13
N GLY A 504 -13.64 14.79 -24.18
CA GLY A 504 -12.32 15.42 -24.35
C GLY A 504 -12.28 16.94 -24.15
N ALA A 505 -13.39 17.54 -23.72
CA ALA A 505 -13.45 18.93 -23.31
C ALA A 505 -13.68 19.06 -21.80
N CYS A 506 -12.97 20.00 -21.17
CA CYS A 506 -13.24 20.37 -19.79
C CYS A 506 -14.49 21.23 -19.77
N VAL A 507 -15.58 20.68 -19.26
CA VAL A 507 -16.88 21.33 -19.19
C VAL A 507 -17.32 21.45 -17.73
N CYS A 508 -18.17 22.42 -17.46
CA CYS A 508 -18.79 22.52 -16.15
C CYS A 508 -19.85 21.41 -15.98
N PRO A 509 -20.02 20.85 -14.76
CA PRO A 509 -21.12 19.93 -14.48
C PRO A 509 -22.47 20.55 -14.85
N GLN A 510 -23.46 19.73 -15.21
CA GLN A 510 -24.77 20.18 -15.73
C GLN A 510 -25.51 21.20 -14.84
N THR A 511 -25.19 21.26 -13.55
CA THR A 511 -25.72 22.26 -12.62
C THR A 511 -25.16 23.67 -12.85
N TYR A 512 -24.08 23.83 -13.61
CA TYR A 512 -23.38 25.08 -13.87
C TYR A 512 -23.31 25.32 -15.38
N GLN A 513 -23.89 26.42 -15.84
CA GLN A 513 -24.06 26.69 -17.26
C GLN A 513 -22.78 27.17 -17.97
N ALA A 514 -21.84 27.80 -17.26
CA ALA A 514 -20.66 28.39 -17.88
C ALA A 514 -19.41 28.36 -16.97
N PHE A 515 -18.23 28.41 -17.60
CA PHE A 515 -16.95 28.61 -16.93
C PHE A 515 -16.52 30.07 -17.06
N CYS A 516 -16.69 30.85 -16.00
CA CYS A 516 -16.42 32.29 -15.98
C CYS A 516 -15.38 32.62 -14.92
N GLY A 517 -14.35 33.41 -15.28
CA GLY A 517 -13.33 33.87 -14.34
C GLY A 517 -12.59 32.74 -13.61
N GLY A 518 -12.39 31.59 -14.25
CA GLY A 518 -11.67 30.44 -13.67
C GLY A 518 -12.52 29.51 -12.80
N ARG A 519 -13.84 29.73 -12.69
CA ARG A 519 -14.76 28.84 -11.95
C ARG A 519 -16.04 28.53 -12.73
N CYS A 520 -16.66 27.41 -12.40
CA CYS A 520 -18.00 27.09 -12.90
C CYS A 520 -19.05 27.92 -12.16
N VAL A 521 -19.97 28.53 -12.92
CA VAL A 521 -21.04 29.39 -12.41
C VAL A 521 -22.38 28.97 -13.02
N ASP A 522 -23.46 29.04 -12.23
CA ASP A 522 -24.82 28.91 -12.77
C ASP A 522 -25.31 30.29 -13.16
N THR A 523 -25.24 30.60 -14.46
CA THR A 523 -25.62 31.91 -15.01
C THR A 523 -27.11 32.20 -14.87
N ARG A 524 -27.94 31.27 -14.36
CA ARG A 524 -29.35 31.54 -14.06
C ARG A 524 -29.59 32.24 -12.74
N VAL A 525 -28.63 32.13 -11.81
CA VAL A 525 -28.80 32.58 -10.41
C VAL A 525 -27.58 33.32 -9.86
N ASP A 526 -26.41 33.19 -10.47
CA ASP A 526 -25.20 33.93 -10.06
C ASP A 526 -25.36 35.41 -10.43
N VAL A 527 -25.45 36.26 -9.41
CA VAL A 527 -25.67 37.71 -9.54
C VAL A 527 -24.53 38.40 -10.29
N SER A 528 -23.31 37.84 -10.28
CA SER A 528 -22.15 38.41 -10.98
C SER A 528 -22.00 37.92 -12.43
N HIS A 529 -22.77 36.89 -12.83
CA HIS A 529 -22.69 36.27 -14.15
C HIS A 529 -24.10 35.96 -14.70
N CYS A 530 -25.04 36.89 -14.52
CA CYS A 530 -26.44 36.66 -14.81
C CYS A 530 -26.72 36.67 -16.33
N GLY A 531 -27.08 35.52 -16.89
CA GLY A 531 -27.29 35.33 -18.32
C GLY A 531 -26.00 35.17 -19.15
N GLY A 532 -24.82 35.38 -18.55
CA GLY A 532 -23.54 35.24 -19.24
C GLY A 532 -22.34 35.65 -18.39
N CYS A 533 -21.13 35.30 -18.84
CA CYS A 533 -19.92 35.62 -18.09
C CYS A 533 -19.69 37.13 -17.98
N GLY A 534 -19.49 37.64 -16.75
CA GLY A 534 -19.23 39.05 -16.47
C GLY A 534 -20.46 39.94 -16.48
N ALA A 535 -21.65 39.39 -16.75
CA ALA A 535 -22.92 40.13 -16.72
C ALA A 535 -23.42 40.27 -15.26
N ALA A 536 -22.80 41.17 -14.50
CA ALA A 536 -23.21 41.42 -13.13
C ALA A 536 -24.49 42.27 -13.05
N CYS A 537 -25.43 41.88 -12.19
CA CYS A 537 -26.62 42.68 -11.90
C CYS A 537 -26.28 43.91 -11.04
N GLN A 538 -27.07 44.96 -11.19
CA GLN A 538 -26.92 46.20 -10.46
C GLN A 538 -27.37 46.03 -8.98
N GLN A 539 -27.03 47.01 -8.15
CA GLN A 539 -27.33 46.96 -6.71
C GLN A 539 -28.84 46.86 -6.45
N GLY A 540 -29.27 45.80 -5.76
CA GLY A 540 -30.69 45.53 -5.45
C GLY A 540 -31.39 44.54 -6.40
N GLU A 541 -30.72 44.13 -7.48
CA GLU A 541 -31.23 43.12 -8.41
C GLU A 541 -30.81 41.71 -8.00
N LYS A 542 -31.64 40.72 -8.37
CA LYS A 542 -31.30 39.30 -8.30
C LYS A 542 -31.27 38.70 -9.69
N CYS A 543 -30.42 37.71 -9.88
CA CYS A 543 -30.44 36.91 -11.09
C CYS A 543 -31.55 35.85 -10.99
N ILE A 544 -32.52 35.94 -11.88
CA ILE A 544 -33.65 34.99 -11.95
C ILE A 544 -33.74 34.52 -13.40
N GLU A 545 -33.50 33.22 -13.60
CA GLU A 545 -33.50 32.56 -14.91
C GLU A 545 -32.59 33.26 -15.95
N GLY A 546 -31.46 33.80 -15.48
CA GLY A 546 -30.46 34.43 -16.34
C GLY A 546 -30.79 35.85 -16.75
N LYS A 547 -31.72 36.51 -16.04
CA LYS A 547 -32.03 37.93 -16.21
C LYS A 547 -31.91 38.65 -14.86
N CYS A 548 -31.29 39.83 -14.88
CA CYS A 548 -31.28 40.71 -13.73
C CYS A 548 -32.68 41.31 -13.56
N GLN A 549 -33.27 41.07 -12.40
CA GLN A 549 -34.61 41.53 -12.08
C GLN A 549 -34.62 42.16 -10.69
N ILE A 550 -35.32 43.28 -10.54
CA ILE A 550 -35.56 43.91 -9.25
C ILE A 550 -36.60 43.05 -8.50
N LYS A 551 -36.18 42.46 -7.37
CA LYS A 551 -37.09 41.73 -6.48
C LYS A 551 -37.26 42.52 -5.19
N CYS A 552 -38.47 42.99 -4.93
CA CYS A 552 -38.78 43.69 -3.69
C CYS A 552 -38.54 42.79 -2.48
N ALA A 553 -37.93 43.35 -1.44
CA ALA A 553 -37.45 42.60 -0.28
C ALA A 553 -38.62 41.97 0.49
N LYS A 554 -39.79 42.62 0.47
CA LYS A 554 -41.02 42.10 1.05
C LYS A 554 -41.98 41.68 -0.06
N SER A 555 -42.62 40.52 0.11
CA SER A 555 -43.66 40.04 -0.81
C SER A 555 -44.91 40.93 -0.84
N THR A 556 -45.01 41.91 0.06
CA THR A 556 -46.11 42.87 0.16
C THR A 556 -45.86 44.18 -0.57
N GLU A 557 -44.64 44.40 -1.07
CA GLU A 557 -44.25 45.61 -1.80
C GLU A 557 -44.51 45.43 -3.30
N THR A 558 -44.95 46.50 -3.96
CA THR A 558 -45.17 46.55 -5.41
C THR A 558 -44.05 47.36 -6.06
N LEU A 559 -43.53 46.89 -7.20
CA LEU A 559 -42.52 47.62 -7.96
C LEU A 559 -43.18 48.79 -8.71
N CYS A 560 -42.94 50.00 -8.25
CA CYS A 560 -43.38 51.25 -8.87
C CYS A 560 -42.20 51.91 -9.58
N GLY A 561 -42.03 51.62 -10.88
CA GLY A 561 -40.86 52.04 -11.64
C GLY A 561 -39.61 51.27 -11.21
N THR A 562 -38.65 51.95 -10.56
CA THR A 562 -37.43 51.34 -10.01
C THR A 562 -37.46 51.19 -8.50
N GLN A 563 -38.55 51.59 -7.82
CA GLN A 563 -38.65 51.56 -6.36
C GLN A 563 -39.70 50.55 -5.90
N CYS A 564 -39.35 49.77 -4.89
CA CYS A 564 -40.28 48.88 -4.20
C CYS A 564 -41.05 49.68 -3.16
N VAL A 565 -42.36 49.77 -3.33
CA VAL A 565 -43.23 50.60 -2.50
C VAL A 565 -44.35 49.76 -1.91
N ASP A 566 -44.59 49.92 -0.61
CA ASP A 566 -45.80 49.38 0.02
C ASP A 566 -46.99 50.28 -0.31
N VAL A 567 -47.74 49.88 -1.35
CA VAL A 567 -48.93 50.62 -1.81
C VAL A 567 -50.05 50.64 -0.79
N LYS A 568 -49.97 49.86 0.31
CA LYS A 568 -50.99 49.88 1.37
C LYS A 568 -50.78 50.98 2.41
N ALA A 569 -49.58 51.54 2.49
CA ALA A 569 -49.20 52.53 3.49
C ALA A 569 -48.54 53.79 2.89
N SER A 570 -48.08 53.73 1.64
CA SER A 570 -47.41 54.86 1.01
C SER A 570 -48.36 56.01 0.69
N PHE A 571 -48.04 57.20 1.18
CA PHE A 571 -48.76 58.43 0.86
C PHE A 571 -48.72 58.77 -0.64
N LEU A 572 -47.62 58.45 -1.33
CA LEU A 572 -47.41 58.79 -2.74
C LEU A 572 -47.88 57.70 -3.73
N HIS A 573 -48.16 56.48 -3.23
CA HIS A 573 -48.52 55.32 -4.04
C HIS A 573 -49.68 54.54 -3.39
N CYS A 574 -50.70 55.24 -2.90
CA CYS A 574 -51.76 54.60 -2.12
C CYS A 574 -52.70 53.79 -3.01
N GLY A 575 -52.77 52.47 -2.84
CA GLY A 575 -53.59 51.55 -3.62
C GLY A 575 -53.00 51.18 -4.99
N ALA A 576 -52.26 52.09 -5.63
CA ALA A 576 -51.55 51.87 -6.88
C ALA A 576 -50.32 52.77 -7.00
N CYS A 577 -49.42 52.46 -7.93
CA CYS A 577 -48.25 53.29 -8.20
C CYS A 577 -48.65 54.70 -8.67
N ASN A 578 -47.94 55.73 -8.17
CA ASN A 578 -48.13 57.14 -8.51
C ASN A 578 -49.55 57.65 -8.19
N ASN A 579 -50.13 57.17 -7.09
CA ASN A 579 -51.43 57.61 -6.59
C ASN A 579 -51.26 58.32 -5.24
N PRO A 580 -50.88 59.61 -5.22
CA PRO A 580 -50.69 60.35 -3.99
C PRO A 580 -52.03 60.72 -3.33
N CYS A 581 -52.10 60.62 -2.00
CA CYS A 581 -53.25 61.13 -1.24
C CYS A 581 -53.24 62.67 -1.17
N ILE A 582 -54.41 63.29 -1.02
CA ILE A 582 -54.49 64.76 -0.85
C ILE A 582 -54.01 65.18 0.56
N PRO A 583 -53.60 66.46 0.75
CA PRO A 583 -53.22 66.97 2.06
C PRO A 583 -54.31 66.73 3.14
N GLY A 584 -53.90 66.21 4.29
CA GLY A 584 -54.81 65.84 5.39
C GLY A 584 -55.24 64.36 5.38
N GLN A 585 -55.03 63.63 4.28
CA GLN A 585 -55.24 62.19 4.21
C GLN A 585 -53.98 61.38 4.55
N ARG A 586 -54.19 60.14 4.97
CA ARG A 586 -53.16 59.10 5.08
C ARG A 586 -53.57 57.88 4.28
N CYS A 587 -52.58 57.11 3.82
CA CYS A 587 -52.87 55.83 3.19
C CYS A 587 -53.11 54.77 4.27
N GLN A 588 -54.32 54.21 4.30
CA GLN A 588 -54.70 53.14 5.20
C GLN A 588 -55.25 51.96 4.40
N ALA A 589 -54.51 50.85 4.41
CA ALA A 589 -54.87 49.63 3.67
C ALA A 589 -55.09 49.85 2.16
N GLY A 590 -54.32 50.75 1.55
CA GLY A 590 -54.39 51.06 0.11
C GLY A 590 -55.53 51.99 -0.28
N LYS A 591 -56.16 52.67 0.68
CA LYS A 591 -57.13 53.74 0.44
C LYS A 591 -56.69 55.01 1.14
N CYS A 592 -56.81 56.14 0.46
CA CYS A 592 -56.61 57.43 1.09
C CYS A 592 -57.82 57.73 1.98
N VAL A 593 -57.56 57.98 3.26
CA VAL A 593 -58.58 58.28 4.26
C VAL A 593 -58.20 59.54 5.03
N CYS A 594 -59.17 60.35 5.41
CA CYS A 594 -58.92 61.53 6.22
C CYS A 594 -58.34 61.15 7.58
N SER A 595 -57.29 61.86 7.99
CA SER A 595 -56.63 61.60 9.28
C SER A 595 -57.52 62.05 10.46
N VAL A 596 -58.34 63.08 10.24
CA VAL A 596 -59.36 63.61 11.14
C VAL A 596 -60.53 64.10 10.29
N GLY A 597 -61.76 63.86 10.75
CA GLY A 597 -62.97 64.29 10.05
C GLY A 597 -63.30 63.46 8.81
N GLU A 598 -64.12 64.03 7.93
CA GLU A 598 -64.60 63.40 6.69
C GLU A 598 -64.20 64.23 5.46
N GLU A 599 -64.25 63.62 4.28
CA GLU A 599 -63.90 64.31 3.03
C GLU A 599 -65.09 65.16 2.55
N CYS A 600 -64.94 66.48 2.63
CA CYS A 600 -65.91 67.44 2.11
C CYS A 600 -65.31 68.17 0.91
N GLY A 601 -65.73 67.79 -0.31
CA GLY A 601 -65.37 68.52 -1.53
C GLY A 601 -63.87 68.58 -1.85
N GLY A 602 -63.13 67.49 -1.59
CA GLY A 602 -61.69 67.39 -1.89
C GLY A 602 -60.78 67.94 -0.79
N ALA A 603 -61.30 68.19 0.41
CA ALA A 603 -60.51 68.49 1.61
C ALA A 603 -61.04 67.69 2.80
N CYS A 604 -60.14 67.30 3.70
CA CYS A 604 -60.54 66.70 4.98
C CYS A 604 -61.00 67.80 5.93
N VAL A 605 -62.25 67.69 6.39
CA VAL A 605 -62.87 68.68 7.28
C VAL A 605 -63.38 67.99 8.53
N ASP A 606 -63.05 68.56 9.69
CA ASP A 606 -63.59 68.10 10.96
C ASP A 606 -65.00 68.66 11.18
N THR A 607 -66.01 67.86 10.85
CA THR A 607 -67.42 68.25 10.97
C THR A 607 -67.87 68.48 12.42
N GLN A 608 -67.04 68.15 13.42
CA GLN A 608 -67.35 68.42 14.82
C GLN A 608 -67.06 69.86 15.23
N LEU A 609 -66.16 70.53 14.50
CA LEU A 609 -65.61 71.83 14.88
C LEU A 609 -65.69 72.87 13.75
N ASP A 610 -65.74 72.44 12.49
CA ASP A 610 -65.75 73.35 11.35
C ASP A 610 -67.12 74.04 11.20
N PRO A 611 -67.20 75.37 11.38
CA PRO A 611 -68.45 76.10 11.33
C PRO A 611 -69.05 76.21 9.92
N LYS A 612 -68.32 75.80 8.86
CA LYS A 612 -68.84 75.72 7.48
C LYS A 612 -69.34 74.32 7.12
N HIS A 613 -69.03 73.30 7.93
CA HIS A 613 -69.35 71.89 7.69
C HIS A 613 -69.83 71.19 8.97
N CYS A 614 -70.64 71.89 9.76
CA CYS A 614 -70.99 71.45 11.11
C CYS A 614 -71.99 70.28 11.10
N GLY A 615 -71.59 69.14 11.66
CA GLY A 615 -72.35 67.91 11.70
C GLY A 615 -72.31 67.13 10.38
N VAL A 616 -72.45 67.81 9.25
CA VAL A 616 -72.36 67.24 7.90
C VAL A 616 -71.69 68.21 6.93
N CYS A 617 -71.06 67.67 5.88
CA CYS A 617 -70.43 68.48 4.84
C CYS A 617 -71.39 69.53 4.24
N GLY A 618 -70.93 70.78 4.17
CA GLY A 618 -71.67 71.90 3.58
C GLY A 618 -72.71 72.55 4.50
N ASN A 619 -72.90 72.04 5.72
CA ASN A 619 -73.79 72.65 6.70
C ASN A 619 -73.07 73.79 7.44
N ALA A 620 -73.14 74.99 6.89
CA ALA A 620 -72.59 76.17 7.54
C ALA A 620 -73.52 76.67 8.66
N CYS A 621 -72.94 76.95 9.83
CA CYS A 621 -73.70 77.48 10.95
C CYS A 621 -74.24 78.89 10.65
N PRO A 622 -75.48 79.20 11.07
CA PRO A 622 -76.03 80.55 10.99
C PRO A 622 -75.15 81.59 11.68
N VAL A 623 -75.33 82.86 11.31
CA VAL A 623 -74.58 83.99 11.89
C VAL A 623 -74.70 83.97 13.42
N ASN A 624 -73.56 84.11 14.11
CA ASN A 624 -73.42 84.05 15.58
C ASN A 624 -73.66 82.66 16.23
N MET A 625 -73.64 81.57 15.46
CA MET A 625 -73.56 80.20 15.98
C MET A 625 -72.20 79.57 15.69
N LEU A 626 -71.79 78.68 16.60
CA LEU A 626 -70.55 77.91 16.48
C LEU A 626 -70.88 76.44 16.23
N CYS A 627 -69.95 75.73 15.59
CA CYS A 627 -70.02 74.28 15.55
C CYS A 627 -69.47 73.69 16.85
N ILE A 628 -70.35 73.15 17.67
CA ILE A 628 -69.99 72.52 18.93
C ILE A 628 -70.46 71.07 18.87
N GLN A 629 -69.51 70.14 18.76
CA GLN A 629 -69.79 68.70 18.63
C GLN A 629 -70.76 68.39 17.48
N GLY A 630 -70.52 69.01 16.32
CA GLY A 630 -71.32 68.77 15.12
C GLY A 630 -72.72 69.39 15.15
N THR A 631 -73.03 70.25 16.12
CA THR A 631 -74.30 70.99 16.17
C THR A 631 -74.07 72.49 16.20
N CYS A 632 -74.75 73.23 15.33
CA CYS A 632 -74.74 74.68 15.34
C CYS A 632 -75.48 75.19 16.58
N SER A 633 -74.71 75.72 17.53
CA SER A 633 -75.23 76.13 18.84
C SER A 633 -74.76 77.54 19.17
N GLN A 634 -75.57 78.25 19.96
CA GLN A 634 -75.15 79.50 20.59
C GLN A 634 -74.31 79.21 21.84
N CYS A 635 -73.46 80.16 22.20
CA CYS A 635 -72.71 80.07 23.45
C CYS A 635 -73.64 80.21 24.67
N PRO A 636 -73.33 79.55 25.80
CA PRO A 636 -74.10 79.67 27.04
C PRO A 636 -74.31 81.14 27.47
N ALA A 637 -75.45 81.43 28.09
CA ALA A 637 -75.84 82.80 28.47
C ALA A 637 -74.74 83.53 29.26
N GLY A 638 -74.35 84.71 28.80
CA GLY A 638 -73.27 85.52 29.40
C GLY A 638 -71.86 85.22 28.89
N THR A 639 -71.68 84.30 27.94
CA THR A 639 -70.37 84.01 27.34
C THR A 639 -70.25 84.58 25.92
N PRO A 640 -69.30 85.50 25.65
CA PRO A 640 -69.10 86.03 24.30
C PRO A 640 -68.47 84.99 23.37
N VAL A 641 -68.85 85.05 22.09
CA VAL A 641 -68.20 84.30 21.00
C VAL A 641 -66.83 84.91 20.74
N CYS A 642 -65.80 84.07 20.72
CA CYS A 642 -64.43 84.44 20.40
C CYS A 642 -63.91 83.60 19.24
N GLY A 643 -63.82 84.17 18.05
CA GLY A 643 -63.45 83.42 16.85
C GLY A 643 -64.42 82.26 16.61
N SER A 644 -63.92 81.03 16.68
CA SER A 644 -64.70 79.79 16.52
C SER A 644 -65.02 79.07 17.84
N SER A 645 -64.93 79.73 19.00
CA SER A 645 -65.16 79.10 20.32
C SER A 645 -65.89 80.01 21.31
N CYS A 646 -66.57 79.42 22.29
CA CYS A 646 -67.21 80.17 23.39
C CYS A 646 -66.17 80.55 24.44
N CYS A 647 -66.21 81.80 24.90
CA CYS A 647 -65.24 82.36 25.85
C CYS A 647 -65.84 82.59 27.23
N PRO A 648 -65.85 81.57 28.11
CA PRO A 648 -66.35 81.75 29.47
C PRO A 648 -65.36 82.54 30.33
N ALA A 649 -65.89 83.38 31.23
CA ALA A 649 -65.08 83.99 32.28
C ALA A 649 -64.41 82.89 33.14
N PRO A 650 -63.14 83.05 33.56
CA PRO A 650 -62.32 84.26 33.53
C PRO A 650 -61.47 84.45 32.26
N LEU A 651 -61.69 83.68 31.19
CA LEU A 651 -60.94 83.81 29.94
C LEU A 651 -61.36 85.09 29.19
N THR A 652 -60.39 85.73 28.53
CA THR A 652 -60.63 86.92 27.69
C THR A 652 -60.46 86.54 26.23
N CYS A 653 -61.33 87.06 25.36
CA CYS A 653 -61.21 86.85 23.93
C CYS A 653 -60.11 87.75 23.34
N CYS A 654 -59.03 87.13 22.86
CA CYS A 654 -57.90 87.84 22.27
C CYS A 654 -57.62 87.29 20.87
N GLY A 655 -57.86 88.11 19.83
CA GLY A 655 -57.55 87.74 18.45
C GLY A 655 -58.27 86.49 17.92
N GLY A 656 -59.45 86.17 18.48
CA GLY A 656 -60.23 84.97 18.11
C GLY A 656 -59.90 83.71 18.90
N ALA A 657 -59.04 83.78 19.92
CA ALA A 657 -58.76 82.69 20.85
C ALA A 657 -59.11 83.08 22.31
N CYS A 658 -59.61 82.12 23.08
CA CYS A 658 -59.87 82.30 24.50
C CYS A 658 -58.61 82.07 25.31
N VAL A 659 -58.14 83.13 25.97
CA VAL A 659 -56.88 83.10 26.70
C VAL A 659 -57.08 83.53 28.14
N ASP A 660 -56.44 82.82 29.07
CA ASP A 660 -56.37 83.25 30.46
C ASP A 660 -55.27 84.31 30.57
N THR A 661 -55.66 85.58 30.55
CA THR A 661 -54.75 86.71 30.62
C THR A 661 -53.99 86.77 31.94
N ARG A 662 -54.36 85.96 32.95
CA ARG A 662 -53.64 85.89 34.22
C ARG A 662 -52.35 85.08 34.13
N TYR A 663 -52.26 84.17 33.17
CA TYR A 663 -51.15 83.19 33.07
C TYR A 663 -50.56 83.06 31.66
N ASN A 664 -51.22 83.60 30.64
CA ASN A 664 -50.72 83.52 29.27
C ASN A 664 -49.63 84.58 29.04
N SER A 665 -48.40 84.14 28.79
CA SER A 665 -47.24 85.01 28.54
C SER A 665 -47.36 85.84 27.26
N LYS A 666 -48.19 85.46 26.28
CA LYS A 666 -48.43 86.26 25.06
C LYS A 666 -49.54 87.30 25.24
N PHE A 667 -50.37 87.16 26.27
CA PHE A 667 -51.58 87.97 26.52
C PHE A 667 -51.72 88.34 28.00
N CYS A 668 -50.62 88.72 28.64
CA CYS A 668 -50.53 88.91 30.07
C CYS A 668 -51.21 90.20 30.54
N GLY A 669 -52.30 90.07 31.29
CA GLY A 669 -53.13 91.20 31.74
C GLY A 669 -53.97 91.87 30.64
N GLY A 670 -53.85 91.43 29.38
CA GLY A 670 -54.65 91.93 28.27
C GLY A 670 -54.23 91.36 26.92
N CYS A 671 -55.10 91.49 25.92
CA CYS A 671 -54.96 90.85 24.60
C CYS A 671 -53.80 91.34 23.72
N ASN A 672 -53.16 92.45 24.09
CA ASN A 672 -52.06 93.03 23.32
C ASN A 672 -50.79 93.19 24.17
N ASN A 673 -50.66 92.42 25.24
CA ASN A 673 -49.53 92.52 26.16
C ASN A 673 -48.78 91.18 26.24
N SER A 674 -47.64 91.10 25.56
CA SER A 674 -46.76 89.93 25.63
C SER A 674 -45.63 90.20 26.63
N CYS A 675 -45.34 89.24 27.49
CA CYS A 675 -44.16 89.27 28.34
C CYS A 675 -42.89 89.23 27.49
N PRO A 676 -41.84 89.99 27.85
CA PRO A 676 -40.53 89.87 27.26
C PRO A 676 -39.98 88.45 27.43
N ASP A 677 -39.14 88.02 26.49
CA ASP A 677 -38.41 86.74 26.59
C ASP A 677 -37.75 86.63 27.96
N SER A 678 -37.91 85.47 28.61
CA SER A 678 -37.52 85.12 30.00
C SER A 678 -38.48 85.47 31.14
N LYS A 679 -39.63 86.11 30.90
CA LYS A 679 -40.67 86.33 31.93
C LYS A 679 -41.92 85.46 31.71
N VAL A 680 -42.54 85.04 32.80
CA VAL A 680 -43.84 84.33 32.80
C VAL A 680 -44.95 85.27 33.27
N CYS A 681 -46.17 85.05 32.78
CA CYS A 681 -47.32 85.79 33.27
C CYS A 681 -47.84 85.14 34.55
N LYS A 682 -47.97 85.91 35.63
CA LYS A 682 -48.57 85.45 36.89
C LYS A 682 -49.45 86.53 37.48
N ASN A 683 -50.74 86.22 37.65
CA ASN A 683 -51.78 87.14 38.10
C ASN A 683 -51.78 88.43 37.27
N SER A 684 -51.80 88.29 35.93
CA SER A 684 -51.93 89.40 34.98
C SER A 684 -50.71 90.34 34.90
N ALA A 685 -49.55 89.94 35.43
CA ALA A 685 -48.30 90.70 35.36
C ALA A 685 -47.11 89.81 34.94
N CYS A 686 -46.22 90.35 34.12
CA CYS A 686 -45.00 89.66 33.69
C CYS A 686 -43.95 89.67 34.79
N ARG A 687 -43.63 88.49 35.32
CA ARG A 687 -42.66 88.28 36.40
C ARG A 687 -41.55 87.34 35.92
N SER A 688 -40.38 87.43 36.54
CA SER A 688 -39.37 86.38 36.36
C SER A 688 -39.93 85.04 36.88
N PRO A 689 -39.63 83.91 36.22
CA PRO A 689 -40.17 82.58 36.57
C PRO A 689 -40.02 82.21 38.04
#